data_AF-A0A928SSF9-F1
#
_entry.id   AF-A0A928SSF9-F1
#
_cell.length_a   1.000
_cell.length_b   1.000
_cell.length_c   1.000
_cell.angle_alpha   90.00
_cell.angle_beta   90.00
_cell.angle_gamma   90.00
#
_symmetry.space_group_name_H-M   'P 1'
#
loop_
_entity.id
_entity.type
_entity.pdbx_description
1 polymer ?
#
loop_
_entity_poly.entity_id
_entity_poly.type
_entity_poly.pdbx_seq_one_letter_code
_entity_poly.pdbx_strand_id
1 'polypeptide(L)'
;MPRLTDHPVLPALAATEISISWRGRSLPAHDGEPLSSALWAAGERVLGHHPKDGAAQSLFCANGQCAQCLVLVDGRPEKACVTRAREGMRVEPADGLPELPKDSGATSAHALEELAVDVLIVGGGPAGLSAAKELGERGIDALLIDDKPILGGKLVLQTHRFFGSFNAVHAGTRGFDIAARLEREVREQPTVRVWTESPAVGAFSDGVVGVLHGGERGSYVLVRPRALVVATGARERSLSFPGNTLPGVMGAGAFQTLMNRDRVLPAERVLVVGGGNVGLIVAYQALQAGVRVAALIEALPECGGYAVHHDKLARLGVEVLTSHTLLAAHGRDSVEGASVARVDEAGHPLPGTERSIACDAVLLAVGLEPENELFRKASELGFSVFAAGDAAQVAEASAALFSGRIAALEAARAVGLLSEDVPEAWRRSLIVHGSRPGPRGSEQGAPEAGVVPVIHCVQEIPCDPCASVCKQGGLVIDPEDIRHLPRFVGDALGRPCVGCEKCVTICPGQAVTLVDYRHDPEHPTVIVPFEMPRAEIGPGSKVTALDIDGHVLGELEVVRVRDAKVSDHTLAIRVRAPRDLAQRVAGVRVGGWPAEGEPERFVPQPAPEAIVCRCERVSADELRARVRAGEHDVHVLKVLTRVGMGACGARTCWPLVQRLLCDAGVAVTEVVEPRHRPPLFEVRLGALADAKSGPERGGA
;
A
#
# COMPACT_ATOMS: atom_id res chain seq x y z
N MET A 1 17.08 5.81 12.09
CA MET A 1 16.40 4.52 12.32
C MET A 1 17.19 3.46 11.60
N PRO A 2 17.39 2.26 12.16
CA PRO A 2 18.26 1.29 11.52
C PRO A 2 17.66 0.82 10.18
N ARG A 3 18.54 0.49 9.24
CA ARG A 3 18.16 -0.29 8.06
C ARG A 3 17.76 -1.69 8.53
N LEU A 4 16.74 -2.26 7.88
CA LEU A 4 16.23 -3.59 8.16
C LEU A 4 17.17 -4.63 7.55
N THR A 5 18.00 -5.25 8.40
CA THR A 5 18.99 -6.27 8.00
C THR A 5 18.46 -7.69 8.09
N ASP A 6 17.45 -7.94 8.91
CA ASP A 6 16.80 -9.24 9.08
C ASP A 6 15.28 -9.07 8.92
N HIS A 7 14.65 -9.99 8.19
CA HIS A 7 13.20 -10.01 7.97
C HIS A 7 12.76 -11.45 7.66
N PRO A 8 11.65 -11.94 8.24
CA PRO A 8 11.22 -13.34 8.07
C PRO A 8 10.85 -13.72 6.63
N VAL A 9 10.53 -12.72 5.79
CA VAL A 9 10.02 -12.92 4.42
C VAL A 9 10.91 -12.29 3.34
N LEU A 10 11.58 -11.18 3.65
CA LEU A 10 12.22 -10.36 2.63
C LEU A 10 13.69 -10.70 2.61
N PRO A 11 14.30 -10.93 1.44
CA PRO A 11 15.74 -11.11 1.36
C PRO A 11 16.46 -9.81 1.73
N ALA A 12 17.73 -9.97 2.11
CA ALA A 12 18.65 -8.85 2.25
C ALA A 12 18.73 -8.06 0.94
N LEU A 13 18.77 -6.74 1.05
CA LEU A 13 18.90 -5.85 -0.11
C LEU A 13 20.38 -5.73 -0.47
N ALA A 14 20.75 -6.20 -1.66
CA ALA A 14 22.06 -5.91 -2.22
C ALA A 14 22.08 -4.46 -2.69
N ALA A 15 23.04 -3.68 -2.18
CA ALA A 15 23.19 -2.28 -2.53
C ALA A 15 24.65 -1.87 -2.51
N THR A 16 25.00 -0.91 -3.38
CA THR A 16 26.31 -0.25 -3.36
C THR A 16 26.23 0.93 -2.41
N GLU A 17 27.09 0.95 -1.39
CA GLU A 17 27.21 2.10 -0.51
C GLU A 17 27.85 3.28 -1.23
N ILE A 18 27.27 4.46 -1.02
CA ILE A 18 27.74 5.76 -1.53
C ILE A 18 27.69 6.78 -0.40
N SER A 19 28.37 7.91 -0.57
CA SER A 19 28.27 9.05 0.33
C SER A 19 27.47 10.18 -0.32
N ILE A 20 26.49 10.70 0.41
CA ILE A 20 25.84 11.99 0.14
C ILE A 20 26.19 12.98 1.25
N SER A 21 25.84 14.25 1.11
CA SER A 21 25.94 15.23 2.20
C SER A 21 24.57 15.75 2.62
N TRP A 22 24.38 15.93 3.93
CA TRP A 22 23.21 16.53 4.56
C TRP A 22 23.67 17.56 5.59
N ARG A 23 23.29 18.83 5.41
CA ARG A 23 23.74 19.95 6.27
C ARG A 23 25.27 20.04 6.31
N GLY A 24 25.89 19.88 5.14
CA GLY A 24 27.35 19.78 4.99
C GLY A 24 28.03 18.56 5.63
N ARG A 25 27.31 17.64 6.29
CA ARG A 25 27.88 16.41 6.87
C ARG A 25 27.77 15.26 5.87
N SER A 26 28.80 14.42 5.76
CA SER A 26 28.72 13.17 5.00
C SER A 26 27.75 12.20 5.67
N LEU A 27 26.86 11.59 4.88
CA LEU A 27 25.91 10.55 5.29
C LEU A 27 26.01 9.35 4.35
N PRO A 28 25.98 8.11 4.88
CA PRO A 28 25.94 6.91 4.07
C PRO A 28 24.56 6.75 3.41
N ALA A 29 24.56 6.38 2.13
CA ALA A 29 23.38 6.05 1.35
C ALA A 29 23.66 4.83 0.46
N HIS A 30 22.62 4.32 -0.18
CA HIS A 30 22.69 3.30 -1.21
C HIS A 30 22.47 3.93 -2.57
N ASP A 31 23.28 3.56 -3.56
CA ASP A 31 23.15 4.09 -4.92
C ASP A 31 21.75 3.82 -5.49
N GLY A 32 21.11 4.87 -6.02
CA GLY A 32 19.80 4.78 -6.63
C GLY A 32 18.59 4.70 -5.68
N GLU A 33 18.80 4.63 -4.36
CA GLU A 33 17.69 4.65 -3.38
C GLU A 33 17.06 6.05 -3.28
N PRO A 34 15.79 6.20 -2.85
CA PRO A 34 15.20 7.51 -2.62
C PRO A 34 15.94 8.28 -1.52
N LEU A 35 16.18 9.59 -1.71
CA LEU A 35 16.81 10.45 -0.69
C LEU A 35 16.06 10.42 0.64
N SER A 36 14.72 10.35 0.62
CA SER A 36 13.94 10.23 1.86
C SER A 36 14.33 9.00 2.67
N SER A 37 14.65 7.89 2.00
CA SER A 37 14.98 6.62 2.64
C SER A 37 16.40 6.64 3.19
N ALA A 38 17.35 7.22 2.46
CA ALA A 38 18.70 7.50 2.96
C ALA A 38 18.69 8.38 4.22
N LEU A 39 17.94 9.48 4.18
CA LEU A 39 17.80 10.41 5.31
C LEU A 39 17.12 9.74 6.52
N TRP A 40 16.07 8.93 6.29
CA TRP A 40 15.40 8.20 7.37
C TRP A 40 16.30 7.14 8.02
N ALA A 41 17.10 6.43 7.20
CA ALA A 41 18.10 5.49 7.67
C ALA A 41 19.16 6.19 8.55
N ALA A 42 19.56 7.42 8.18
CA ALA A 42 20.44 8.25 8.99
C ALA A 42 19.76 8.83 10.26
N GLY A 43 18.44 8.66 10.42
CA GLY A 43 17.68 9.17 11.57
C GLY A 43 17.16 10.60 11.41
N GLU A 44 17.27 11.18 10.22
CA GLU A 44 16.79 12.53 9.91
C GLU A 44 15.27 12.50 9.65
N ARG A 45 14.48 12.80 10.68
CA ARG A 45 13.01 12.82 10.60
C ARG A 45 12.45 14.15 10.09
N VAL A 46 13.21 15.24 10.16
CA VAL A 46 12.78 16.58 9.73
C VAL A 46 13.59 17.00 8.50
N LEU A 47 12.90 17.14 7.38
CA LEU A 47 13.50 17.43 6.07
C LEU A 47 13.50 18.93 5.73
N GLY A 48 12.83 19.75 6.54
CA GLY A 48 12.75 21.21 6.39
C GLY A 48 11.63 21.77 7.24
N HIS A 49 11.34 23.06 7.08
CA HIS A 49 10.28 23.76 7.79
C HIS A 49 9.40 24.58 6.85
N HIS A 50 8.10 24.58 7.13
CA HIS A 50 7.13 25.28 6.29
C HIS A 50 7.31 26.81 6.41
N PRO A 51 7.34 27.56 5.29
CA PRO A 51 7.60 29.01 5.32
C PRO A 51 6.54 29.85 6.04
N LYS A 52 5.29 29.39 6.10
CA LYS A 52 4.16 30.13 6.71
C LYS A 52 4.24 30.21 8.24
N ASP A 53 4.66 29.14 8.91
CA ASP A 53 4.57 29.00 10.37
C ASP A 53 5.78 28.29 11.01
N GLY A 54 6.81 27.94 10.25
CA GLY A 54 8.01 27.27 10.75
C GLY A 54 7.80 25.81 11.16
N ALA A 55 6.66 25.19 10.84
CA ALA A 55 6.39 23.83 11.27
C ALA A 55 7.26 22.79 10.54
N ALA A 56 7.79 21.83 11.28
CA ALA A 56 8.59 20.72 10.75
C ALA A 56 7.87 19.99 9.62
N GLN A 57 8.59 19.75 8.52
CA GLN A 57 8.12 19.05 7.32
C GLN A 57 8.91 17.76 7.11
N SER A 58 8.23 16.75 6.59
CA SER A 58 8.81 15.42 6.43
C SER A 58 8.03 14.56 5.43
N LEU A 59 8.35 13.28 5.37
CA LEU A 59 7.72 12.30 4.53
C LEU A 59 6.29 12.00 4.96
N PHE A 60 5.38 11.95 3.98
CA PHE A 60 3.97 11.63 4.19
C PHE A 60 3.46 10.51 3.26
N CYS A 61 3.70 10.63 1.94
CA CYS A 61 3.13 9.72 0.92
C CYS A 61 4.12 8.73 0.29
N ALA A 62 5.42 9.03 0.33
CA ALA A 62 6.50 8.28 -0.31
C ALA A 62 6.30 7.87 -1.78
N ASN A 63 5.51 8.64 -2.56
CA ASN A 63 5.17 8.30 -3.94
C ASN A 63 5.24 9.51 -4.90
N GLY A 64 5.65 10.69 -4.43
CA GLY A 64 5.72 11.92 -5.22
C GLY A 64 4.41 12.72 -5.34
N GLN A 65 3.32 12.25 -4.71
CA GLN A 65 1.98 12.86 -4.83
C GLN A 65 1.78 14.08 -3.92
N CYS A 66 2.47 14.12 -2.78
CA CYS A 66 2.55 15.31 -1.92
C CYS A 66 3.89 16.05 -2.13
N ALA A 67 4.04 17.22 -1.52
CA ALA A 67 5.29 17.99 -1.54
C ALA A 67 5.85 18.26 -0.13
N GLN A 68 5.46 17.46 0.87
CA GLN A 68 5.88 17.67 2.26
C GLN A 68 7.35 17.27 2.51
N CYS A 69 7.91 16.37 1.70
CA CYS A 69 9.30 15.90 1.80
C CYS A 69 10.26 16.70 0.90
N LEU A 70 10.00 17.99 0.70
CA LEU A 70 10.86 18.82 -0.14
C LEU A 70 12.24 18.99 0.51
N VAL A 71 13.28 18.88 -0.29
CA VAL A 71 14.69 19.14 0.08
C VAL A 71 15.35 19.94 -1.04
N LEU A 72 16.52 20.52 -0.76
CA LEU A 72 17.35 21.15 -1.77
C LEU A 72 18.46 20.19 -2.19
N VAL A 73 18.49 19.80 -3.46
CA VAL A 73 19.56 18.98 -4.04
C VAL A 73 20.38 19.87 -4.96
N ASP A 74 21.64 20.12 -4.61
CA ASP A 74 22.53 21.05 -5.31
C ASP A 74 21.88 22.44 -5.52
N GLY A 75 21.14 22.90 -4.50
CA GLY A 75 20.40 24.17 -4.51
C GLY A 75 19.07 24.14 -5.26
N ARG A 76 18.63 22.98 -5.77
CA ARG A 76 17.37 22.83 -6.51
C ARG A 76 16.30 22.13 -5.66
N PRO A 77 15.05 22.59 -5.66
CA PRO A 77 13.99 21.96 -4.88
C PRO A 77 13.56 20.63 -5.49
N GLU A 78 13.66 19.57 -4.70
CA GLU A 78 13.36 18.20 -5.11
C GLU A 78 12.53 17.46 -4.07
N LYS A 79 11.65 16.57 -4.54
CA LYS A 79 10.88 15.69 -3.65
C LYS A 79 11.75 14.50 -3.23
N ALA A 80 12.21 14.50 -1.99
CA ALA A 80 13.13 13.48 -1.48
C ALA A 80 12.67 12.02 -1.71
N CYS A 81 11.36 11.76 -1.74
CA CYS A 81 10.82 10.41 -1.91
C CYS A 81 10.88 9.82 -3.32
N VAL A 82 11.17 10.62 -4.33
CA VAL A 82 11.30 10.18 -5.73
C VAL A 82 12.63 10.55 -6.35
N THR A 83 13.41 11.43 -5.71
CA THR A 83 14.77 11.76 -6.12
C THR A 83 15.75 10.68 -5.64
N ARG A 84 16.57 10.16 -6.56
CA ARG A 84 17.55 9.10 -6.28
C ARG A 84 18.85 9.65 -5.71
N ALA A 85 19.37 9.01 -4.67
CA ALA A 85 20.71 9.24 -4.16
C ALA A 85 21.75 8.87 -5.21
N ARG A 86 22.79 9.71 -5.34
CA ARG A 86 23.99 9.47 -6.16
C ARG A 86 25.21 9.95 -5.37
N GLU A 87 26.35 9.32 -5.61
CA GLU A 87 27.62 9.69 -4.96
C GLU A 87 27.89 11.20 -5.05
N GLY A 88 28.27 11.80 -3.93
CA GLY A 88 28.66 13.21 -3.84
C GLY A 88 27.51 14.22 -3.86
N MET A 89 26.25 13.79 -3.90
CA MET A 89 25.11 14.72 -3.86
C MET A 89 25.15 15.65 -2.64
N ARG A 90 24.87 16.94 -2.86
CA ARG A 90 24.63 17.89 -1.76
C ARG A 90 23.14 18.05 -1.51
N VAL A 91 22.70 17.58 -0.35
CA VAL A 91 21.30 17.63 0.07
C VAL A 91 21.19 18.55 1.28
N GLU A 92 20.27 19.50 1.25
CA GLU A 92 20.03 20.45 2.32
C GLU A 92 18.54 20.49 2.67
N PRO A 93 18.17 20.81 3.92
CA PRO A 93 16.77 20.95 4.29
C PRO A 93 16.11 22.09 3.50
N ALA A 94 14.84 21.91 3.15
CA ALA A 94 14.05 22.98 2.54
C ALA A 94 13.49 23.90 3.64
N ASP A 95 14.33 24.82 4.12
CA ASP A 95 13.94 25.85 5.09
C ASP A 95 13.54 27.13 4.37
N GLY A 96 12.23 27.36 4.26
CA GLY A 96 11.67 28.51 3.53
C GLY A 96 11.37 28.21 2.06
N LEU A 97 11.26 29.26 1.24
CA LEU A 97 11.02 29.12 -0.19
C LEU A 97 12.36 28.97 -0.93
N PRO A 98 12.52 27.95 -1.81
CA PRO A 98 13.70 27.80 -2.64
C PRO A 98 13.92 29.01 -3.55
N GLU A 99 15.17 29.41 -3.72
CA GLU A 99 15.56 30.42 -4.71
C GLU A 99 15.85 29.78 -6.07
N LEU A 100 15.49 30.45 -7.16
CA LEU A 100 15.87 30.00 -8.48
C LEU A 100 17.39 30.17 -8.67
N PRO A 101 18.09 29.18 -9.24
CA PRO A 101 19.49 29.34 -9.59
C PRO A 101 19.65 30.48 -10.60
N LYS A 102 20.77 31.20 -10.53
CA LYS A 102 21.11 32.25 -11.50
C LYS A 102 21.21 31.65 -12.92
N ASP A 103 20.75 32.42 -13.91
CA ASP A 103 20.72 32.01 -15.33
C ASP A 103 22.09 31.49 -15.79
N SER A 104 22.12 30.23 -16.23
CA SER A 104 23.30 29.53 -16.71
C SER A 104 23.53 29.69 -18.22
N GLY A 105 22.72 30.50 -18.92
CA GLY A 105 22.92 30.88 -20.32
C GLY A 105 21.96 30.23 -21.32
N ALA A 106 22.21 30.48 -22.60
CA ALA A 106 21.29 30.12 -23.69
C ALA A 106 21.08 28.60 -23.82
N THR A 107 19.82 28.21 -23.89
CA THR A 107 19.40 26.85 -24.23
C THR A 107 18.91 26.82 -25.69
N SER A 108 19.28 25.80 -26.47
CA SER A 108 18.67 25.54 -27.77
C SER A 108 17.47 24.61 -27.62
N ALA A 109 16.31 25.02 -28.12
CA ALA A 109 15.16 24.12 -28.26
C ALA A 109 15.42 23.10 -29.37
N HIS A 110 15.04 21.85 -29.15
CA HIS A 110 15.11 20.78 -30.15
C HIS A 110 13.70 20.38 -30.61
N ALA A 111 13.61 19.73 -31.77
CA ALA A 111 12.36 19.14 -32.23
C ALA A 111 11.96 17.99 -31.29
N LEU A 112 10.71 18.00 -30.83
CA LEU A 112 10.19 16.95 -29.96
C LEU A 112 10.06 15.64 -30.72
N GLU A 113 10.39 14.54 -30.05
CA GLU A 113 10.13 13.20 -30.58
C GLU A 113 8.62 12.92 -30.55
N GLU A 114 8.08 12.46 -31.68
CA GLU A 114 6.71 11.95 -31.78
C GLU A 114 6.73 10.44 -32.00
N LEU A 115 5.90 9.72 -31.23
CA LEU A 115 5.77 8.28 -31.32
C LEU A 115 4.30 7.87 -31.48
N ALA A 116 3.97 7.22 -32.59
CA ALA A 116 2.68 6.58 -32.77
C ALA A 116 2.69 5.16 -32.19
N VAL A 117 1.61 4.78 -31.51
CA VAL A 117 1.41 3.43 -30.95
C VAL A 117 -0.04 2.99 -31.14
N ASP A 118 -0.25 1.68 -31.22
CA ASP A 118 -1.62 1.15 -31.25
C ASP A 118 -2.30 1.35 -29.89
N VAL A 119 -1.66 0.92 -28.80
CA VAL A 119 -2.18 1.13 -27.43
C VAL A 119 -1.11 1.72 -26.51
N LEU A 120 -1.43 2.83 -25.83
CA LEU A 120 -0.64 3.36 -24.72
C LEU A 120 -1.25 2.88 -23.40
N ILE A 121 -0.45 2.26 -22.53
CA ILE A 121 -0.83 1.86 -21.18
C ILE A 121 -0.08 2.75 -20.20
N VAL A 122 -0.80 3.43 -19.31
CA VAL A 122 -0.22 4.31 -18.28
C VAL A 122 -0.38 3.66 -16.91
N GLY A 123 0.72 3.23 -16.32
CA GLY A 123 0.81 2.58 -15.01
C GLY A 123 1.21 1.11 -15.12
N GLY A 124 2.39 0.76 -14.63
CA GLY A 124 3.00 -0.56 -14.58
C GLY A 124 2.63 -1.39 -13.35
N GLY A 125 1.45 -1.15 -12.77
CA GLY A 125 0.88 -1.98 -11.71
C GLY A 125 0.31 -3.32 -12.21
N PRO A 126 -0.35 -4.12 -11.35
CA PRO A 126 -0.95 -5.40 -11.76
C PRO A 126 -1.90 -5.28 -12.95
N ALA A 127 -2.73 -4.24 -12.98
CA ALA A 127 -3.67 -4.00 -14.07
C ALA A 127 -2.94 -3.68 -15.39
N GLY A 128 -1.99 -2.74 -15.38
CA GLY A 128 -1.27 -2.37 -16.60
C GLY A 128 -0.34 -3.46 -17.12
N LEU A 129 0.32 -4.21 -16.23
CA LEU A 129 1.11 -5.39 -16.62
C LEU A 129 0.22 -6.48 -17.23
N SER A 130 -0.96 -6.73 -16.65
CA SER A 130 -1.91 -7.69 -17.22
C SER A 130 -2.44 -7.21 -18.58
N ALA A 131 -2.74 -5.92 -18.72
CA ALA A 131 -3.16 -5.34 -19.99
C ALA A 131 -2.07 -5.49 -21.06
N ALA A 132 -0.82 -5.14 -20.72
CA ALA A 132 0.33 -5.23 -21.60
C ALA A 132 0.58 -6.67 -22.06
N LYS A 133 0.52 -7.63 -21.14
CA LYS A 133 0.65 -9.06 -21.45
C LYS A 133 -0.42 -9.52 -22.44
N GLU A 134 -1.69 -9.20 -22.19
CA GLU A 134 -2.79 -9.66 -23.06
C GLU A 134 -2.74 -9.08 -24.48
N LEU A 135 -2.26 -7.83 -24.63
CA LEU A 135 -2.01 -7.23 -25.94
C LEU A 135 -0.80 -7.87 -26.63
N GLY A 136 0.28 -8.10 -25.89
CA GLY A 136 1.49 -8.73 -26.38
C GLY A 136 1.26 -10.15 -26.90
N GLU A 137 0.51 -10.97 -26.18
CA GLU A 137 0.16 -12.35 -26.59
C GLU A 137 -0.68 -12.39 -27.87
N ARG A 138 -1.28 -11.26 -28.26
CA ARG A 138 -2.06 -11.09 -29.50
C ARG A 138 -1.30 -10.35 -30.58
N GLY A 139 -0.03 -10.02 -30.34
CA GLY A 139 0.83 -9.32 -31.29
C GLY A 139 0.42 -7.86 -31.54
N ILE A 140 -0.31 -7.23 -30.62
CA ILE A 140 -0.69 -5.81 -30.72
C ILE A 140 0.47 -4.96 -30.21
N ASP A 141 0.83 -3.90 -30.94
CA ASP A 141 1.86 -2.93 -30.51
C ASP A 141 1.36 -2.16 -29.29
N ALA A 142 2.10 -2.23 -28.20
CA ALA A 142 1.76 -1.51 -26.98
C ALA A 142 2.99 -0.82 -26.40
N LEU A 143 2.77 0.38 -25.87
CA LEU A 143 3.74 1.05 -25.01
C LEU A 143 3.18 1.10 -23.59
N LEU A 144 3.86 0.43 -22.66
CA LEU A 144 3.63 0.53 -21.24
C LEU A 144 4.58 1.58 -20.64
N ILE A 145 4.03 2.60 -20.00
CA ILE A 145 4.81 3.60 -19.26
C ILE A 145 4.49 3.55 -17.77
N ASP A 146 5.51 3.76 -16.93
CA ASP A 146 5.36 3.87 -15.47
C ASP A 146 6.30 4.95 -14.92
N ASP A 147 5.88 5.68 -13.89
CA ASP A 147 6.69 6.76 -13.31
C ASP A 147 7.78 6.25 -12.36
N LYS A 148 7.74 4.97 -11.96
CA LYS A 148 8.69 4.32 -11.06
C LYS A 148 9.74 3.53 -11.87
N PRO A 149 10.90 3.22 -11.26
CA PRO A 149 11.93 2.38 -11.88
C PRO A 149 11.57 0.90 -11.97
N ILE A 150 10.74 0.43 -11.04
CA ILE A 150 10.45 -0.97 -10.82
C ILE A 150 8.95 -1.13 -11.03
N LEU A 151 8.59 -2.08 -11.89
CA LEU A 151 7.21 -2.42 -12.21
C LEU A 151 6.56 -3.25 -11.09
N GLY A 152 5.25 -3.45 -11.20
CA GLY A 152 4.43 -4.16 -10.21
C GLY A 152 3.59 -3.23 -9.34
N GLY A 153 3.84 -1.92 -9.38
CA GLY A 153 3.08 -0.93 -8.62
C GLY A 153 3.09 -1.26 -7.13
N LYS A 154 1.92 -1.39 -6.51
CA LYS A 154 1.81 -1.67 -5.06
C LYS A 154 2.11 -3.12 -4.68
N LEU A 155 2.17 -4.05 -5.64
CA LEU A 155 2.49 -5.46 -5.36
C LEU A 155 3.88 -5.63 -4.74
N VAL A 156 4.85 -4.83 -5.15
CA VAL A 156 6.24 -4.90 -4.65
C VAL A 156 6.37 -4.56 -3.17
N LEU A 157 5.33 -3.96 -2.58
CA LEU A 157 5.26 -3.60 -1.16
C LEU A 157 4.64 -4.70 -0.30
N GLN A 158 4.06 -5.73 -0.91
CA GLN A 158 3.25 -6.72 -0.21
C GLN A 158 4.06 -7.97 0.11
N THR A 159 4.52 -8.04 1.37
CA THR A 159 5.07 -9.25 1.96
C THR A 159 4.00 -10.28 2.29
N HIS A 160 2.71 -9.91 2.43
CA HIS A 160 1.65 -10.88 2.68
C HIS A 160 1.29 -11.65 1.39
N ARG A 161 0.64 -12.82 1.55
CA ARG A 161 0.11 -13.58 0.42
C ARG A 161 -1.24 -13.07 -0.04
N PHE A 162 -1.46 -13.09 -1.34
CA PHE A 162 -2.72 -12.65 -1.94
C PHE A 162 -3.84 -13.68 -1.82
N PHE A 163 -5.05 -13.14 -1.66
CA PHE A 163 -6.31 -13.85 -1.78
C PHE A 163 -6.70 -13.96 -3.26
N GLY A 164 -7.69 -14.78 -3.57
CA GLY A 164 -8.18 -15.02 -4.92
C GLY A 164 -8.06 -16.47 -5.34
N SER A 165 -8.07 -16.68 -6.65
CA SER A 165 -7.99 -17.99 -7.27
C SER A 165 -6.53 -18.36 -7.51
N PHE A 166 -6.13 -19.53 -7.01
CA PHE A 166 -4.80 -20.10 -7.21
C PHE A 166 -4.47 -20.25 -8.70
N ASN A 167 -5.44 -20.74 -9.49
CA ASN A 167 -5.22 -21.02 -10.91
C ASN A 167 -5.28 -19.75 -11.76
N ALA A 168 -6.18 -18.82 -11.46
CA ALA A 168 -6.43 -17.68 -12.35
C ALA A 168 -5.54 -16.46 -12.06
N VAL A 169 -5.14 -16.27 -10.79
CA VAL A 169 -4.39 -15.11 -10.31
C VAL A 169 -3.22 -15.46 -9.39
N HIS A 170 -2.87 -16.75 -9.29
CA HIS A 170 -1.74 -17.22 -8.46
C HIS A 170 -1.86 -16.85 -6.97
N ALA A 171 -3.08 -16.83 -6.46
CA ALA A 171 -3.35 -16.61 -5.04
C ALA A 171 -2.58 -17.61 -4.17
N GLY A 172 -2.20 -17.19 -2.95
CA GLY A 172 -1.24 -17.94 -2.12
C GLY A 172 0.23 -17.62 -2.42
N THR A 173 0.50 -16.70 -3.36
CA THR A 173 1.83 -16.14 -3.65
C THR A 173 1.93 -14.73 -3.05
N ARG A 174 3.15 -14.28 -2.70
CA ARG A 174 3.40 -12.91 -2.23
C ARG A 174 3.39 -11.91 -3.38
N GLY A 175 3.10 -10.65 -3.08
CA GLY A 175 2.92 -9.62 -4.11
C GLY A 175 4.16 -9.36 -4.95
N PHE A 176 5.32 -9.26 -4.30
CA PHE A 176 6.57 -8.97 -5.00
C PHE A 176 6.95 -10.09 -5.98
N ASP A 177 6.60 -11.35 -5.71
CA ASP A 177 6.80 -12.47 -6.63
C ASP A 177 5.83 -12.42 -7.81
N ILE A 178 4.57 -12.05 -7.56
CA ILE A 178 3.58 -11.83 -8.63
C ILE A 178 4.05 -10.70 -9.55
N ALA A 179 4.56 -9.59 -8.98
CA ALA A 179 5.11 -8.48 -9.72
C ALA A 179 6.29 -8.90 -10.61
N ALA A 180 7.30 -9.57 -10.04
CA ALA A 180 8.48 -10.03 -10.77
C ALA A 180 8.11 -10.99 -11.91
N ARG A 181 7.11 -11.85 -11.68
CA ARG A 181 6.59 -12.76 -12.70
C ARG A 181 5.90 -12.01 -13.85
N LEU A 182 4.95 -11.13 -13.54
CA LEU A 182 4.22 -10.36 -14.55
C LEU A 182 5.17 -9.46 -15.36
N GLU A 183 6.14 -8.84 -14.71
CA GLU A 183 7.17 -8.06 -15.39
C GLU A 183 7.94 -8.92 -16.40
N ARG A 184 8.40 -10.12 -16.00
CA ARG A 184 9.09 -11.03 -16.92
C ARG A 184 8.19 -11.40 -18.10
N GLU A 185 6.96 -11.82 -17.84
CA GLU A 185 6.00 -12.22 -18.89
C GLU A 185 5.71 -11.08 -19.88
N VAL A 186 5.69 -9.82 -19.42
CA VAL A 186 5.53 -8.64 -20.29
C VAL A 186 6.80 -8.35 -21.10
N ARG A 187 7.98 -8.44 -20.47
CA ARG A 187 9.27 -8.20 -21.16
C ARG A 187 9.59 -9.25 -22.21
N GLU A 188 9.01 -10.44 -22.11
CA GLU A 188 9.11 -11.51 -23.11
C GLU A 188 8.22 -11.23 -24.35
N GLN A 189 7.31 -10.25 -24.31
CA GLN A 189 6.46 -9.90 -25.45
C GLN A 189 7.19 -8.98 -26.43
N PRO A 190 7.40 -9.39 -27.71
CA PRO A 190 8.16 -8.60 -28.67
C PRO A 190 7.45 -7.33 -29.14
N THR A 191 6.12 -7.26 -29.00
CA THR A 191 5.31 -6.09 -29.42
C THR A 191 5.04 -5.11 -28.29
N VAL A 192 5.57 -5.37 -27.08
CA VAL A 192 5.37 -4.49 -25.93
C VAL A 192 6.66 -3.76 -25.60
N ARG A 193 6.63 -2.43 -25.74
CA ARG A 193 7.70 -1.55 -25.26
C ARG A 193 7.39 -1.13 -23.82
N VAL A 194 8.42 -1.09 -22.98
CA VAL A 194 8.30 -0.77 -21.57
C VAL A 194 9.22 0.40 -21.24
N TRP A 195 8.63 1.52 -20.81
CA TRP A 195 9.35 2.70 -20.35
C TRP A 195 9.09 2.94 -18.86
N THR A 196 10.09 2.66 -18.03
CA THR A 196 10.10 3.05 -16.62
C THR A 196 10.60 4.47 -16.46
N GLU A 197 10.40 5.07 -15.28
CA GLU A 197 10.75 6.48 -15.01
C GLU A 197 10.18 7.44 -16.07
N SER A 198 8.96 7.14 -16.52
CA SER A 198 8.31 7.75 -17.68
C SER A 198 6.89 8.23 -17.37
N PRO A 199 6.71 9.29 -16.57
CA PRO A 199 5.39 9.74 -16.17
C PRO A 199 4.65 10.47 -17.31
N ALA A 200 3.32 10.25 -17.40
CA ALA A 200 2.43 10.93 -18.33
C ALA A 200 2.04 12.33 -17.81
N VAL A 201 2.55 13.37 -18.45
CA VAL A 201 2.36 14.78 -18.05
C VAL A 201 0.92 15.26 -18.28
N GLY A 202 0.26 14.76 -19.33
CA GLY A 202 -1.12 15.12 -19.65
C GLY A 202 -1.55 14.64 -21.03
N ALA A 203 -2.86 14.69 -21.27
CA ALA A 203 -3.49 14.46 -22.57
C ALA A 203 -3.93 15.79 -23.19
N PHE A 204 -3.83 15.89 -24.52
CA PHE A 204 -4.06 17.12 -25.27
C PHE A 204 -5.07 16.90 -26.41
N SER A 205 -5.76 17.98 -26.82
CA SER A 205 -6.92 17.93 -27.73
C SER A 205 -6.61 17.47 -29.15
N ASP A 206 -5.34 17.51 -29.54
CA ASP A 206 -4.82 17.00 -30.81
C ASP A 206 -4.54 15.49 -30.78
N GLY A 207 -4.93 14.78 -29.72
CA GLY A 207 -4.83 13.32 -29.63
C GLY A 207 -3.47 12.79 -29.20
N VAL A 208 -2.63 13.62 -28.56
CA VAL A 208 -1.34 13.20 -28.01
C VAL A 208 -1.34 13.18 -26.48
N VAL A 209 -0.51 12.30 -25.93
CA VAL A 209 -0.15 12.23 -24.51
C VAL A 209 1.31 12.63 -24.37
N GLY A 210 1.57 13.66 -23.57
CA GLY A 210 2.94 14.08 -23.27
C GLY A 210 3.56 13.18 -22.21
N VAL A 211 4.76 12.65 -22.47
CA VAL A 211 5.48 11.73 -21.58
C VAL A 211 6.90 12.26 -21.36
N LEU A 212 7.37 12.27 -20.12
CA LEU A 212 8.78 12.54 -19.83
C LEU A 212 9.53 11.21 -19.80
N HIS A 213 10.30 10.86 -20.82
CA HIS A 213 10.97 9.57 -20.89
C HIS A 213 12.41 9.63 -20.35
N GLY A 214 12.72 8.88 -19.28
CA GLY A 214 14.09 8.77 -18.74
C GLY A 214 14.38 9.65 -17.51
N GLY A 215 13.34 10.00 -16.74
CA GLY A 215 13.50 10.70 -15.47
C GLY A 215 14.13 12.10 -15.58
N GLU A 216 15.00 12.46 -14.64
CA GLU A 216 15.55 13.83 -14.50
C GLU A 216 16.39 14.31 -15.70
N ARG A 217 16.94 13.38 -16.48
CA ARG A 217 17.74 13.64 -17.70
C ARG A 217 16.98 13.23 -18.97
N GLY A 218 15.70 12.91 -18.81
CA GLY A 218 14.84 12.42 -19.86
C GLY A 218 14.42 13.49 -20.86
N SER A 219 13.95 13.05 -22.02
CA SER A 219 13.36 13.90 -23.05
C SER A 219 11.84 13.95 -22.91
N TYR A 220 11.23 15.04 -23.35
CA TYR A 220 9.78 15.13 -23.50
C TYR A 220 9.37 14.54 -24.85
N VAL A 221 8.53 13.50 -24.81
CA VAL A 221 8.06 12.74 -25.98
C VAL A 221 6.55 12.90 -26.11
N LEU A 222 6.08 13.13 -27.32
CA LEU A 222 4.65 13.17 -27.65
C LEU A 222 4.22 11.79 -28.18
N VAL A 223 3.40 11.09 -27.40
CA VAL A 223 2.88 9.77 -27.78
C VAL A 223 1.48 9.93 -28.37
N ARG A 224 1.26 9.40 -29.57
CA ARG A 224 -0.03 9.38 -30.27
C ARG A 224 -0.61 7.96 -30.27
N PRO A 225 -1.45 7.62 -29.27
CA PRO A 225 -2.10 6.32 -29.23
C PRO A 225 -3.37 6.27 -30.08
N ARG A 226 -3.70 5.09 -30.63
CA ARG A 226 -5.07 4.83 -31.12
C ARG A 226 -6.03 4.59 -29.96
N ALA A 227 -5.59 3.84 -28.93
CA ALA A 227 -6.32 3.65 -27.69
C ALA A 227 -5.43 3.87 -26.45
N LEU A 228 -6.03 4.34 -25.35
CA LEU A 228 -5.36 4.62 -24.09
C LEU A 228 -5.94 3.76 -22.97
N VAL A 229 -5.10 3.06 -22.22
CA VAL A 229 -5.46 2.34 -21.00
C VAL A 229 -4.82 3.05 -19.80
N VAL A 230 -5.65 3.57 -18.90
CA VAL A 230 -5.23 4.26 -17.68
C VAL A 230 -5.32 3.29 -16.49
N ALA A 231 -4.16 2.80 -16.05
CA ALA A 231 -3.96 1.84 -14.97
C ALA A 231 -3.12 2.46 -13.83
N THR A 232 -3.33 3.75 -13.56
CA THR A 232 -2.57 4.61 -12.64
C THR A 232 -2.82 4.33 -11.15
N GLY A 233 -3.73 3.40 -10.84
CA GLY A 233 -4.01 2.97 -9.47
C GLY A 233 -4.78 3.99 -8.64
N ALA A 234 -4.51 4.01 -7.33
CA ALA A 234 -5.15 4.90 -6.37
C ALA A 234 -4.15 5.44 -5.34
N ARG A 235 -4.51 6.57 -4.74
CA ARG A 235 -3.77 7.25 -3.67
C ARG A 235 -4.47 7.10 -2.34
N GLU A 236 -3.70 7.22 -1.27
CA GLU A 236 -4.24 7.14 0.10
C GLU A 236 -5.06 8.39 0.44
N ARG A 237 -6.21 8.18 1.08
CA ARG A 237 -6.98 9.28 1.67
C ARG A 237 -6.24 9.83 2.88
N SER A 238 -6.28 11.15 3.00
CA SER A 238 -5.77 11.86 4.17
C SER A 238 -6.89 12.09 5.18
N LEU A 239 -6.51 12.31 6.45
CA LEU A 239 -7.42 12.75 7.51
C LEU A 239 -6.97 14.13 8.04
N SER A 240 -7.93 14.99 8.36
CA SER A 240 -7.67 16.27 9.02
C SER A 240 -7.94 16.15 10.52
N PHE A 241 -6.90 16.32 11.32
CA PHE A 241 -6.95 16.28 12.78
C PHE A 241 -5.79 17.11 13.34
N PRO A 242 -5.90 17.64 14.56
CA PRO A 242 -4.79 18.33 15.23
C PRO A 242 -3.48 17.53 15.20
N GLY A 243 -2.40 18.14 14.70
CA GLY A 243 -1.09 17.49 14.57
C GLY A 243 -0.91 16.60 13.33
N ASN A 244 -1.86 16.55 12.39
CA ASN A 244 -1.81 15.66 11.22
C ASN A 244 -0.65 15.89 10.23
N THR A 245 0.16 16.94 10.42
CA THR A 245 1.34 17.24 9.61
C THR A 245 2.66 16.94 10.32
N LEU A 246 2.63 16.52 11.58
CA LEU A 246 3.82 16.16 12.33
C LEU A 246 4.61 15.05 11.60
N PRO A 247 5.94 15.17 11.48
CA PRO A 247 6.79 14.06 11.06
C PRO A 247 6.50 12.79 11.87
N GLY A 248 6.21 11.69 11.18
CA GLY A 248 5.71 10.45 11.80
C GLY A 248 4.23 10.17 11.50
N VAL A 249 3.43 11.18 11.12
CA VAL A 249 2.12 10.96 10.50
C VAL A 249 2.33 10.67 9.02
N MET A 250 1.98 9.46 8.55
CA MET A 250 2.19 9.04 7.16
C MET A 250 1.11 8.08 6.67
N GLY A 251 1.01 7.91 5.36
CA GLY A 251 0.18 6.85 4.77
C GLY A 251 0.73 5.45 5.09
N ALA A 252 -0.16 4.47 5.19
CA ALA A 252 0.22 3.06 5.30
C ALA A 252 1.12 2.61 4.12
N GLY A 253 0.81 3.05 2.90
CA GLY A 253 1.62 2.78 1.72
C GLY A 253 3.00 3.44 1.78
N ALA A 254 3.11 4.63 2.39
CA ALA A 254 4.39 5.28 2.63
C ALA A 254 5.26 4.48 3.61
N PHE A 255 4.65 4.01 4.70
CA PHE A 255 5.31 3.14 5.68
C PHE A 255 5.79 1.83 5.04
N GLN A 256 4.93 1.16 4.28
CA GLN A 256 5.29 -0.05 3.53
C GLN A 256 6.42 0.22 2.51
N THR A 257 6.44 1.39 1.89
CA THR A 257 7.49 1.76 0.93
C THR A 257 8.86 1.77 1.58
N LEU A 258 9.00 2.46 2.72
CA LEU A 258 10.27 2.52 3.43
C LEU A 258 10.67 1.15 3.97
N MET A 259 9.73 0.47 4.62
CA MET A 259 9.98 -0.81 5.29
C MET A 259 10.25 -1.95 4.30
N ASN A 260 9.34 -2.17 3.35
CA ASN A 260 9.32 -3.37 2.52
C ASN A 260 10.02 -3.22 1.17
N ARG A 261 10.18 -2.00 0.64
CA ARG A 261 10.96 -1.78 -0.59
C ARG A 261 12.35 -1.31 -0.25
N ASP A 262 12.46 -0.27 0.58
CA ASP A 262 13.74 0.41 0.83
C ASP A 262 14.55 -0.19 1.99
N ARG A 263 13.98 -1.15 2.75
CA ARG A 263 14.59 -1.76 3.95
C ARG A 263 14.99 -0.73 5.00
N VAL A 264 14.14 0.25 5.25
CA VAL A 264 14.34 1.27 6.29
C VAL A 264 13.19 1.23 7.27
N LEU A 265 13.47 1.04 8.56
CA LEU A 265 12.44 1.07 9.59
C LEU A 265 11.93 2.51 9.77
N PRO A 266 10.62 2.79 9.56
CA PRO A 266 10.13 4.16 9.65
C PRO A 266 9.91 4.62 11.08
N ALA A 267 9.62 3.67 11.98
CA ALA A 267 9.17 3.91 13.36
C ALA A 267 9.46 2.67 14.22
N GLU A 268 9.50 2.85 15.54
CA GLU A 268 9.62 1.74 16.52
C GLU A 268 8.25 1.28 17.04
N ARG A 269 7.28 2.21 17.13
CA ARG A 269 5.95 1.97 17.67
C ARG A 269 4.89 2.77 16.91
N VAL A 270 3.99 2.07 16.23
CA VAL A 270 2.98 2.67 15.35
C VAL A 270 1.57 2.60 15.93
N LEU A 271 0.78 3.67 15.77
CA LEU A 271 -0.68 3.62 15.85
C LEU A 271 -1.24 3.50 14.43
N VAL A 272 -2.11 2.52 14.18
CA VAL A 272 -2.75 2.35 12.87
C VAL A 272 -4.19 2.86 12.91
N VAL A 273 -4.57 3.69 11.93
CA VAL A 273 -5.91 4.29 11.84
C VAL A 273 -6.63 3.74 10.60
N GLY A 274 -7.67 2.94 10.83
CA GLY A 274 -8.48 2.27 9.82
C GLY A 274 -8.35 0.75 9.88
N GLY A 275 -9.49 0.05 9.98
CA GLY A 275 -9.63 -1.41 10.04
C GLY A 275 -10.00 -2.07 8.71
N GLY A 276 -9.74 -1.40 7.59
CA GLY A 276 -9.79 -2.01 6.25
C GLY A 276 -8.58 -2.93 5.98
N ASN A 277 -8.59 -3.64 4.85
CA ASN A 277 -7.49 -4.56 4.46
C ASN A 277 -6.12 -3.88 4.53
N VAL A 278 -5.98 -2.64 4.04
CA VAL A 278 -4.72 -1.87 4.08
C VAL A 278 -4.20 -1.71 5.51
N GLY A 279 -5.05 -1.30 6.45
CA GLY A 279 -4.68 -1.09 7.85
C GLY A 279 -4.30 -2.39 8.56
N LEU A 280 -5.10 -3.44 8.37
CA LEU A 280 -4.82 -4.75 8.95
C LEU A 280 -3.52 -5.36 8.41
N ILE A 281 -3.29 -5.23 7.09
CA ILE A 281 -2.07 -5.73 6.43
C ILE A 281 -0.84 -4.94 6.87
N VAL A 282 -0.87 -3.61 6.89
CA VAL A 282 0.31 -2.84 7.28
C VAL A 282 0.69 -3.08 8.74
N ALA A 283 -0.29 -3.24 9.64
CA ALA A 283 -0.05 -3.63 11.02
C ALA A 283 0.67 -4.99 11.10
N TYR A 284 0.20 -5.96 10.32
CA TYR A 284 0.81 -7.29 10.26
C TYR A 284 2.26 -7.23 9.77
N GLN A 285 2.52 -6.44 8.72
CA GLN A 285 3.87 -6.30 8.17
C GLN A 285 4.80 -5.51 9.09
N ALA A 286 4.28 -4.54 9.84
CA ALA A 286 5.03 -3.85 10.89
C ALA A 286 5.57 -4.87 11.90
N LEU A 287 4.74 -5.81 12.36
CA LEU A 287 5.17 -6.89 13.25
C LEU A 287 6.24 -7.80 12.61
N GLN A 288 6.13 -8.12 11.31
CA GLN A 288 7.16 -8.89 10.59
C GLN A 288 8.52 -8.19 10.59
N ALA A 289 8.52 -6.86 10.53
CA ALA A 289 9.74 -6.03 10.59
C ALA A 289 10.21 -5.73 12.02
N GLY A 290 9.56 -6.29 13.05
CA GLY A 290 9.90 -6.05 14.45
C GLY A 290 9.40 -4.71 15.02
N VAL A 291 8.51 -4.02 14.32
CA VAL A 291 7.87 -2.78 14.78
C VAL A 291 6.69 -3.12 15.69
N ARG A 292 6.55 -2.39 16.80
CA ARG A 292 5.44 -2.55 17.73
C ARG A 292 4.19 -1.88 17.19
N VAL A 293 3.06 -2.57 17.17
CA VAL A 293 1.76 -1.96 16.88
C VAL A 293 1.11 -1.60 18.22
N ALA A 294 1.06 -0.29 18.53
CA ALA A 294 0.52 0.21 19.79
C ALA A 294 -0.97 -0.08 19.94
N ALA A 295 -1.72 0.14 18.86
CA ALA A 295 -3.12 -0.23 18.68
C ALA A 295 -3.47 -0.05 17.19
N LEU A 296 -4.59 -0.64 16.79
CA LEU A 296 -5.29 -0.29 15.56
C LEU A 296 -6.68 0.23 15.93
N ILE A 297 -7.07 1.39 15.41
CA ILE A 297 -8.39 1.97 15.66
C ILE A 297 -9.26 1.93 14.41
N GLU A 298 -10.55 1.66 14.58
CA GLU A 298 -11.58 1.67 13.53
C GLU A 298 -12.79 2.44 14.05
N ALA A 299 -13.29 3.38 13.23
CA ALA A 299 -14.43 4.21 13.60
C ALA A 299 -15.75 3.43 13.53
N LEU A 300 -15.83 2.42 12.66
CA LEU A 300 -16.96 1.52 12.57
C LEU A 300 -17.02 0.53 13.74
N PRO A 301 -18.20 -0.05 14.05
CA PRO A 301 -18.34 -1.09 15.09
C PRO A 301 -17.51 -2.36 14.83
N GLU A 302 -17.18 -2.63 13.56
CA GLU A 302 -16.37 -3.76 13.13
C GLU A 302 -15.36 -3.33 12.05
N CYS A 303 -14.23 -4.03 11.98
CA CYS A 303 -13.27 -3.88 10.88
C CYS A 303 -13.90 -4.23 9.53
N GLY A 304 -13.74 -3.33 8.54
CA GLY A 304 -14.23 -3.54 7.18
C GLY A 304 -13.35 -4.48 6.32
N GLY A 305 -12.13 -4.80 6.76
CA GLY A 305 -11.26 -5.77 6.11
C GLY A 305 -11.67 -7.23 6.38
N TYR A 306 -10.98 -8.17 5.74
CA TYR A 306 -11.25 -9.60 5.92
C TYR A 306 -10.99 -10.04 7.37
N ALA A 307 -11.92 -10.81 7.94
CA ALA A 307 -11.83 -11.33 9.31
C ALA A 307 -10.50 -12.04 9.55
N VAL A 308 -10.05 -12.88 8.62
CA VAL A 308 -8.77 -13.58 8.73
C VAL A 308 -7.54 -12.67 8.88
N HIS A 309 -7.59 -11.42 8.41
CA HIS A 309 -6.53 -10.45 8.67
C HIS A 309 -6.62 -9.89 10.09
N HIS A 310 -7.82 -9.56 10.54
CA HIS A 310 -8.08 -9.15 11.92
C HIS A 310 -7.65 -10.24 12.91
N ASP A 311 -8.11 -11.47 12.70
CA ASP A 311 -7.87 -12.60 13.60
C ASP A 311 -6.36 -12.91 13.69
N LYS A 312 -5.63 -12.71 12.59
CA LYS A 312 -4.17 -12.83 12.58
C LYS A 312 -3.50 -11.81 13.51
N LEU A 313 -3.98 -10.57 13.53
CA LEU A 313 -3.48 -9.53 14.44
C LEU A 313 -3.86 -9.82 15.90
N ALA A 314 -5.09 -10.29 16.13
CA ALA A 314 -5.56 -10.68 17.46
C ALA A 314 -4.68 -11.79 18.05
N ARG A 315 -4.37 -12.82 17.26
CA ARG A 315 -3.41 -13.88 17.61
C ARG A 315 -1.96 -13.38 17.79
N LEU A 316 -1.64 -12.18 17.34
CA LEU A 316 -0.34 -11.55 17.58
C LEU A 316 -0.40 -10.52 18.74
N GLY A 317 -1.51 -10.45 19.47
CA GLY A 317 -1.67 -9.58 20.64
C GLY A 317 -1.87 -8.10 20.30
N VAL A 318 -2.25 -7.77 19.07
CA VAL A 318 -2.56 -6.38 18.69
C VAL A 318 -3.94 -6.00 19.22
N GLU A 319 -3.99 -4.91 19.97
CA GLU A 319 -5.25 -4.31 20.41
C GLU A 319 -5.97 -3.63 19.24
N VAL A 320 -7.17 -4.12 18.90
CA VAL A 320 -8.05 -3.54 17.87
C VAL A 320 -9.21 -2.84 18.57
N LEU A 321 -9.27 -1.52 18.47
CA LEU A 321 -10.31 -0.68 19.08
C LEU A 321 -11.32 -0.25 18.01
N THR A 322 -12.46 -0.93 17.94
CA THR A 322 -13.58 -0.53 17.07
C THR A 322 -14.46 0.52 17.75
N SER A 323 -15.26 1.26 16.98
CA SER A 323 -15.97 2.45 17.45
C SER A 323 -15.04 3.48 18.12
N HIS A 324 -13.82 3.66 17.58
CA HIS A 324 -12.85 4.63 18.06
C HIS A 324 -12.31 5.50 16.91
N THR A 325 -12.02 6.76 17.21
CA THR A 325 -11.42 7.70 16.24
C THR A 325 -10.18 8.38 16.81
N LEU A 326 -9.34 8.88 15.91
CA LEU A 326 -8.17 9.69 16.25
C LEU A 326 -8.61 11.13 16.53
N LEU A 327 -8.27 11.64 17.70
CA LEU A 327 -8.51 13.03 18.07
C LEU A 327 -7.34 13.93 17.71
N ALA A 328 -6.12 13.50 18.00
CA ALA A 328 -4.92 14.31 17.79
C ALA A 328 -3.66 13.46 17.75
N ALA A 329 -2.64 13.93 17.02
CA ALA A 329 -1.26 13.52 17.21
C ALA A 329 -0.50 14.61 17.97
N HIS A 330 0.39 14.19 18.87
CA HIS A 330 1.11 15.05 19.79
C HIS A 330 2.62 14.91 19.58
N GLY A 331 3.32 16.00 19.83
CA GLY A 331 4.78 16.08 19.78
C GLY A 331 5.24 17.43 19.24
N ARG A 332 6.53 17.74 19.43
CA ARG A 332 7.10 19.03 19.01
C ARG A 332 7.55 19.00 17.55
N ASP A 333 8.56 18.17 17.26
CA ASP A 333 9.18 18.07 15.93
C ASP A 333 8.83 16.75 15.22
N SER A 334 8.30 15.78 15.95
CA SER A 334 7.79 14.51 15.42
C SER A 334 6.71 13.97 16.36
N VAL A 335 5.98 12.95 15.92
CA VAL A 335 5.00 12.24 16.75
C VAL A 335 5.69 11.60 17.96
N GLU A 336 5.13 11.84 19.15
CA GLU A 336 5.50 11.23 20.44
C GLU A 336 4.31 10.47 21.07
N GLY A 337 3.09 10.73 20.57
CA GLY A 337 1.88 10.01 20.97
C GLY A 337 0.65 10.50 20.23
N ALA A 338 -0.47 9.86 20.51
CA ALA A 338 -1.77 10.18 19.93
C ALA A 338 -2.89 10.05 20.96
N SER A 339 -3.93 10.88 20.83
CA SER A 339 -5.15 10.76 21.61
C SER A 339 -6.27 10.19 20.75
N VAL A 340 -6.97 9.19 21.27
CA VAL A 340 -8.11 8.53 20.63
C VAL A 340 -9.32 8.59 21.55
N ALA A 341 -10.53 8.44 21.02
CA ALA A 341 -11.74 8.35 21.83
C ALA A 341 -12.76 7.43 21.18
N ARG A 342 -13.70 6.93 21.98
CA ARG A 342 -14.87 6.21 21.45
C ARG A 342 -15.74 7.17 20.64
N VAL A 343 -16.47 6.65 19.67
CA VAL A 343 -17.46 7.40 18.90
C VAL A 343 -18.87 6.88 19.09
N ASP A 344 -19.86 7.76 18.90
CA ASP A 344 -21.26 7.38 18.76
C ASP A 344 -21.57 6.81 17.36
N GLU A 345 -22.84 6.44 17.13
CA GLU A 345 -23.30 5.93 15.82
C GLU A 345 -23.15 6.94 14.67
N ALA A 346 -23.07 8.23 14.97
CA ALA A 346 -22.84 9.30 14.01
C ALA A 346 -21.34 9.57 13.77
N GLY A 347 -20.44 8.88 14.49
CA GLY A 347 -19.00 9.05 14.39
C GLY A 347 -18.44 10.22 15.21
N HIS A 348 -19.24 10.83 16.11
CA HIS A 348 -18.77 11.89 16.98
C HIS A 348 -18.03 11.33 18.19
N PRO A 349 -16.88 11.91 18.58
CA PRO A 349 -16.19 11.53 19.81
C PRO A 349 -17.08 11.66 21.05
N LEU A 350 -17.05 10.66 21.92
CA LEU A 350 -17.73 10.64 23.21
C LEU A 350 -16.82 11.25 24.29
N PRO A 351 -17.19 12.39 24.89
CA PRO A 351 -16.39 13.01 25.95
C PRO A 351 -16.21 12.10 27.16
N GLY A 352 -15.02 12.10 27.75
CA GLY A 352 -14.67 11.25 28.90
C GLY A 352 -14.22 9.83 28.53
N THR A 353 -14.13 9.51 27.23
CA THR A 353 -13.62 8.23 26.72
C THR A 353 -12.23 8.34 26.10
N GLU A 354 -11.58 9.50 26.27
CA GLU A 354 -10.28 9.79 25.69
C GLU A 354 -9.19 8.88 26.28
N ARG A 355 -8.35 8.33 25.40
CA ARG A 355 -7.18 7.53 25.75
C ARG A 355 -5.97 8.07 25.01
N SER A 356 -4.89 8.28 25.74
CA SER A 356 -3.60 8.64 25.18
C SER A 356 -2.74 7.39 24.96
N ILE A 357 -2.14 7.27 23.77
CA ILE A 357 -1.35 6.13 23.33
C ILE A 357 0.03 6.66 22.91
N ALA A 358 1.10 6.20 23.58
CA ALA A 358 2.47 6.47 23.16
C ALA A 358 2.76 5.77 21.82
N CYS A 359 3.28 6.52 20.85
CA CYS A 359 3.72 6.02 19.55
C CYS A 359 4.65 7.06 18.90
N ASP A 360 5.55 6.62 18.01
CA ASP A 360 6.43 7.53 17.26
C ASP A 360 6.04 7.67 15.78
N ALA A 361 4.94 7.02 15.39
CA ALA A 361 4.27 7.24 14.11
C ALA A 361 2.76 6.93 14.19
N VAL A 362 1.99 7.59 13.31
CA VAL A 362 0.56 7.36 13.07
C VAL A 362 0.38 7.01 11.59
N LEU A 363 -0.13 5.81 11.32
CA LEU A 363 -0.35 5.30 9.96
C LEU A 363 -1.81 5.52 9.56
N LEU A 364 -2.03 6.29 8.50
CA LEU A 364 -3.35 6.55 7.96
C LEU A 364 -3.70 5.49 6.91
N ALA A 365 -4.69 4.66 7.21
CA ALA A 365 -5.26 3.62 6.34
C ALA A 365 -6.78 3.82 6.17
N VAL A 366 -7.21 5.07 5.99
CA VAL A 366 -8.62 5.52 6.00
C VAL A 366 -9.29 5.49 4.62
N GLY A 367 -8.84 4.57 3.75
CA GLY A 367 -9.35 4.39 2.39
C GLY A 367 -8.46 4.97 1.30
N LEU A 368 -8.86 4.73 0.05
CA LEU A 368 -8.12 5.11 -1.15
C LEU A 368 -9.01 5.94 -2.10
N GLU A 369 -8.38 6.78 -2.90
CA GLU A 369 -9.01 7.59 -3.95
C GLU A 369 -8.40 7.24 -5.31
N PRO A 370 -9.19 6.87 -6.33
CA PRO A 370 -8.67 6.58 -7.66
C PRO A 370 -7.81 7.72 -8.25
N GLU A 371 -6.66 7.39 -8.84
CA GLU A 371 -5.83 8.33 -9.60
C GLU A 371 -6.29 8.39 -11.06
N ASN A 372 -7.50 8.85 -11.33
CA ASN A 372 -8.13 8.81 -12.65
C ASN A 372 -8.22 10.17 -13.36
N GLU A 373 -7.41 11.15 -12.95
CA GLU A 373 -7.39 12.48 -13.56
C GLU A 373 -7.06 12.44 -15.06
N LEU A 374 -6.09 11.61 -15.46
CA LEU A 374 -5.72 11.42 -16.86
C LEU A 374 -6.86 10.76 -17.65
N PHE A 375 -7.52 9.75 -17.08
CA PHE A 375 -8.67 9.08 -17.69
C PHE A 375 -9.80 10.07 -17.96
N ARG A 376 -10.22 10.82 -16.93
CA ARG A 376 -11.27 11.84 -17.05
C ARG A 376 -10.89 12.87 -18.12
N LYS A 377 -9.65 13.35 -18.10
CA LYS A 377 -9.21 14.38 -19.04
C LYS A 377 -9.14 13.87 -20.49
N ALA A 378 -8.64 12.66 -20.71
CA ALA A 378 -8.61 12.06 -22.04
C ALA A 378 -10.03 11.79 -22.58
N SER A 379 -10.95 11.34 -21.71
CA SER A 379 -12.36 11.15 -22.07
C SER A 379 -13.02 12.47 -22.52
N GLU A 380 -12.81 13.55 -21.78
CA GLU A 380 -13.30 14.90 -22.16
C GLU A 380 -12.78 15.36 -23.53
N LEU A 381 -11.57 14.94 -23.89
CA LEU A 381 -10.90 15.31 -25.13
C LEU A 381 -11.23 14.36 -26.30
N GLY A 382 -12.07 13.34 -26.09
CA GLY A 382 -12.52 12.42 -27.13
C GLY A 382 -11.55 11.29 -27.47
N PHE A 383 -10.63 10.94 -26.57
CA PHE A 383 -9.79 9.76 -26.75
C PHE A 383 -10.62 8.46 -26.65
N SER A 384 -10.19 7.43 -27.38
CA SER A 384 -10.59 6.05 -27.07
C SER A 384 -9.85 5.59 -25.82
N VAL A 385 -10.44 5.79 -24.64
CA VAL A 385 -9.76 5.61 -23.35
C VAL A 385 -10.53 4.71 -22.39
N PHE A 386 -9.79 3.87 -21.65
CA PHE A 386 -10.29 2.86 -20.74
C PHE A 386 -9.57 2.96 -19.39
N ALA A 387 -10.30 2.81 -18.28
CA ALA A 387 -9.70 2.74 -16.94
C ALA A 387 -9.54 1.29 -16.50
N ALA A 388 -8.48 0.98 -15.77
CA ALA A 388 -8.22 -0.36 -15.23
C ALA A 388 -7.65 -0.34 -13.81
N GLY A 389 -7.91 -1.41 -13.06
CA GLY A 389 -7.49 -1.54 -11.66
C GLY A 389 -8.10 -0.47 -10.77
N ASP A 390 -7.36 -0.01 -9.76
CA ASP A 390 -7.86 0.97 -8.78
C ASP A 390 -8.16 2.35 -9.38
N ALA A 391 -7.67 2.66 -10.59
CA ALA A 391 -8.06 3.86 -11.32
C ALA A 391 -9.52 3.80 -11.81
N ALA A 392 -10.03 2.59 -12.07
CA ALA A 392 -11.44 2.35 -12.37
C ALA A 392 -12.26 2.14 -11.09
N GLN A 393 -11.82 1.21 -10.25
CA GLN A 393 -12.49 0.84 -9.01
C GLN A 393 -11.49 0.26 -8.02
N VAL A 394 -11.43 0.84 -6.83
CA VAL A 394 -10.59 0.33 -5.73
C VAL A 394 -11.08 -1.05 -5.31
N ALA A 395 -10.22 -2.06 -5.45
CA ALA A 395 -10.52 -3.46 -5.14
C ALA A 395 -9.25 -4.24 -4.77
N GLU A 396 -9.36 -5.57 -4.65
CA GLU A 396 -8.20 -6.45 -4.46
C GLU A 396 -7.29 -6.52 -5.70
N ALA A 397 -6.01 -6.82 -5.51
CA ALA A 397 -5.08 -6.94 -6.65
C ALA A 397 -5.51 -8.02 -7.65
N SER A 398 -6.15 -9.09 -7.19
CA SER A 398 -6.73 -10.12 -8.07
C SER A 398 -7.79 -9.54 -9.01
N ALA A 399 -8.62 -8.59 -8.53
CA ALA A 399 -9.58 -7.87 -9.36
C ALA A 399 -8.85 -6.95 -10.35
N ALA A 400 -7.78 -6.27 -9.92
CA ALA A 400 -6.98 -5.42 -10.79
C ALA A 400 -6.37 -6.18 -11.98
N LEU A 401 -5.91 -7.42 -11.78
CA LEU A 401 -5.42 -8.26 -12.88
C LEU A 401 -6.49 -8.47 -13.96
N PHE A 402 -7.69 -8.92 -13.58
CA PHE A 402 -8.79 -9.12 -14.53
C PHE A 402 -9.27 -7.82 -15.18
N SER A 403 -9.36 -6.74 -14.41
CA SER A 403 -9.72 -5.42 -14.93
C SER A 403 -8.73 -4.97 -16.02
N GLY A 404 -7.43 -5.19 -15.82
CA GLY A 404 -6.40 -4.93 -16.83
C GLY A 404 -6.59 -5.75 -18.12
N ARG A 405 -6.84 -7.05 -17.98
CA ARG A 405 -7.09 -7.94 -19.14
C ARG A 405 -8.32 -7.51 -19.93
N ILE A 406 -9.40 -7.14 -19.23
CA ILE A 406 -10.65 -6.67 -19.83
C ILE A 406 -10.42 -5.35 -20.58
N ALA A 407 -9.78 -4.37 -19.94
CA ALA A 407 -9.52 -3.06 -20.53
C ALA A 407 -8.63 -3.15 -21.78
N ALA A 408 -7.66 -4.06 -21.81
CA ALA A 408 -6.84 -4.31 -23.00
C ALA A 408 -7.68 -4.76 -24.21
N LEU A 409 -8.55 -5.76 -24.04
CA LEU A 409 -9.41 -6.25 -25.11
C LEU A 409 -10.42 -5.17 -25.55
N GLU A 410 -11.03 -4.46 -24.62
CA GLU A 410 -11.96 -3.37 -24.93
C GLU A 410 -11.26 -2.24 -25.71
N ALA A 411 -10.04 -1.87 -25.31
CA ALA A 411 -9.22 -0.88 -26.01
C ALA A 411 -8.87 -1.32 -27.44
N ALA A 412 -8.37 -2.55 -27.62
CA ALA A 412 -8.02 -3.08 -28.94
C ALA A 412 -9.23 -3.16 -29.87
N ARG A 413 -10.39 -3.57 -29.37
CA ARG A 413 -11.63 -3.64 -30.15
C ARG A 413 -12.13 -2.28 -30.57
N ALA A 414 -12.11 -1.31 -29.67
CA ALA A 414 -12.61 0.04 -29.94
C ALA A 414 -11.87 0.73 -31.10
N VAL A 415 -10.65 0.30 -31.40
CA VAL A 415 -9.85 0.82 -32.52
C VAL A 415 -9.73 -0.16 -33.69
N GLY A 416 -10.47 -1.27 -33.68
CA GLY A 416 -10.53 -2.25 -34.77
C GLY A 416 -9.28 -3.13 -34.91
N LEU A 417 -8.48 -3.27 -33.86
CA LEU A 417 -7.31 -4.18 -33.82
C LEU A 417 -7.70 -5.61 -33.46
N LEU A 418 -8.91 -5.81 -32.93
CA LEU A 418 -9.41 -7.09 -32.47
C LEU A 418 -10.92 -7.17 -32.67
N SER A 419 -11.43 -8.37 -32.97
CA SER A 419 -12.87 -8.64 -33.12
C SER A 419 -13.45 -9.50 -32.01
N GLU A 420 -12.63 -10.23 -31.26
CA GLU A 420 -13.07 -11.13 -30.18
C GLU A 420 -13.76 -10.36 -29.05
N ASP A 421 -14.80 -10.95 -28.46
CA ASP A 421 -15.44 -10.40 -27.26
C ASP A 421 -14.61 -10.65 -26.00
N VAL A 422 -14.81 -9.82 -24.97
CA VAL A 422 -14.28 -10.07 -23.63
C VAL A 422 -14.94 -11.33 -23.07
N PRO A 423 -14.19 -12.36 -22.64
CA PRO A 423 -14.77 -13.56 -22.07
C PRO A 423 -15.64 -13.27 -20.84
N GLU A 424 -16.87 -13.79 -20.82
CA GLU A 424 -17.79 -13.57 -19.68
C GLU A 424 -17.22 -14.10 -18.36
N ALA A 425 -16.44 -15.20 -18.42
CA ALA A 425 -15.74 -15.74 -17.26
C ALA A 425 -14.79 -14.72 -16.59
N TRP A 426 -14.19 -13.80 -17.37
CA TRP A 426 -13.33 -12.74 -16.81
C TRP A 426 -14.14 -11.67 -16.11
N ARG A 427 -15.32 -11.31 -16.65
CA ARG A 427 -16.24 -10.36 -15.99
C ARG A 427 -16.77 -10.94 -14.68
N ARG A 428 -17.17 -12.22 -14.68
CA ARG A 428 -17.55 -12.95 -13.46
C ARG A 428 -16.40 -12.99 -12.45
N SER A 429 -15.19 -13.29 -12.90
CA SER A 429 -14.01 -13.32 -12.02
C SER A 429 -13.71 -11.95 -11.41
N LEU A 430 -13.80 -10.87 -12.20
CA LEU A 430 -13.65 -9.50 -11.70
C LEU A 430 -14.66 -9.19 -10.57
N ILE A 431 -15.93 -9.57 -10.75
CA ILE A 431 -16.99 -9.38 -9.74
C ILE A 431 -16.68 -10.19 -8.47
N VAL A 432 -16.30 -11.46 -8.61
CA VAL A 432 -15.99 -12.34 -7.48
C VAL A 432 -14.78 -11.82 -6.71
N HIS A 433 -13.69 -11.50 -7.40
CA HIS A 433 -12.47 -10.99 -6.77
C HIS A 433 -12.59 -9.56 -6.23
N GLY A 434 -13.49 -8.75 -6.78
CA GLY A 434 -13.79 -7.40 -6.31
C GLY A 434 -14.89 -7.33 -5.25
N SER A 435 -15.42 -8.48 -4.81
CA SER A 435 -16.51 -8.53 -3.84
C SER A 435 -16.05 -8.10 -2.45
N ARG A 436 -16.96 -7.45 -1.71
CA ARG A 436 -16.75 -7.14 -0.29
C ARG A 436 -16.84 -8.43 0.55
N PRO A 437 -16.25 -8.44 1.76
CA PRO A 437 -16.40 -9.57 2.67
C PRO A 437 -17.88 -9.90 2.90
N GLY A 438 -18.23 -11.18 2.81
CA GLY A 438 -19.58 -11.67 3.00
C GLY A 438 -19.93 -11.93 4.48
N PRO A 439 -21.03 -12.67 4.73
CA PRO A 439 -21.48 -13.03 6.07
C PRO A 439 -20.42 -13.80 6.86
N ARG A 440 -20.50 -13.68 8.19
CA ARG A 440 -19.72 -14.50 9.12
C ARG A 440 -20.55 -15.70 9.58
N GLY A 441 -19.90 -16.85 9.70
CA GLY A 441 -20.43 -18.08 10.28
C GLY A 441 -19.67 -18.47 11.54
N SER A 442 -19.76 -19.75 11.91
CA SER A 442 -19.05 -20.34 13.04
C SER A 442 -17.96 -21.29 12.55
N GLU A 443 -16.96 -21.56 13.40
CA GLU A 443 -15.97 -22.58 13.11
C GLU A 443 -16.62 -23.96 12.90
N GLN A 444 -16.11 -24.69 11.91
CA GLN A 444 -16.56 -26.05 11.63
C GLN A 444 -15.77 -27.03 12.50
N GLY A 445 -16.47 -27.82 13.31
CA GLY A 445 -15.84 -28.90 14.07
C GLY A 445 -15.27 -29.99 13.14
N ALA A 446 -14.20 -30.66 13.58
CA ALA A 446 -13.54 -31.69 12.80
C ALA A 446 -13.43 -33.01 13.58
N PRO A 447 -13.37 -34.18 12.92
CA PRO A 447 -13.22 -35.46 13.62
C PRO A 447 -11.92 -35.55 14.43
N GLU A 448 -11.99 -36.04 15.67
CA GLU A 448 -10.82 -36.24 16.54
C GLU A 448 -10.10 -37.58 16.27
N ALA A 449 -9.74 -37.82 15.01
CA ALA A 449 -9.07 -39.06 14.62
C ALA A 449 -8.15 -38.84 13.40
N GLY A 450 -7.08 -39.64 13.31
CA GLY A 450 -6.16 -39.60 12.18
C GLY A 450 -5.42 -38.25 12.10
N VAL A 451 -5.33 -37.70 10.89
CA VAL A 451 -4.90 -36.31 10.67
C VAL A 451 -6.07 -35.56 10.09
N VAL A 452 -6.30 -34.35 10.58
CA VAL A 452 -7.47 -33.57 10.19
C VAL A 452 -7.09 -32.09 10.04
N PRO A 453 -7.48 -31.43 8.94
CA PRO A 453 -7.39 -29.98 8.85
C PRO A 453 -8.50 -29.32 9.68
N VAL A 454 -8.12 -28.35 10.50
CA VAL A 454 -9.05 -27.46 11.19
C VAL A 454 -9.06 -26.13 10.46
N ILE A 455 -10.26 -25.63 10.19
CA ILE A 455 -10.52 -24.47 9.33
C ILE A 455 -11.08 -23.36 10.20
N HIS A 456 -10.26 -22.34 10.42
CA HIS A 456 -10.60 -21.14 11.19
C HIS A 456 -11.16 -20.02 10.29
N CYS A 457 -11.45 -20.29 9.02
CA CYS A 457 -12.13 -19.34 8.15
C CYS A 457 -13.61 -19.24 8.53
N VAL A 458 -14.03 -18.11 9.06
CA VAL A 458 -15.41 -17.86 9.48
C VAL A 458 -16.14 -16.83 8.61
N GLN A 459 -15.50 -16.24 7.60
CA GLN A 459 -16.10 -15.22 6.74
C GLN A 459 -15.97 -15.59 5.26
N GLU A 460 -17.04 -15.39 4.49
CA GLU A 460 -17.00 -15.56 3.05
C GLU A 460 -16.11 -14.50 2.39
N ILE A 461 -15.04 -14.93 1.72
CA ILE A 461 -14.06 -14.09 1.02
C ILE A 461 -13.57 -14.83 -0.24
N PRO A 462 -13.25 -14.15 -1.35
CA PRO A 462 -12.88 -14.81 -2.60
C PRO A 462 -11.48 -15.44 -2.52
N CYS A 463 -11.37 -16.69 -2.07
CA CYS A 463 -10.08 -17.32 -1.76
C CYS A 463 -10.13 -18.86 -1.82
N ASP A 464 -9.35 -19.49 -2.70
CA ASP A 464 -9.23 -20.95 -2.84
C ASP A 464 -7.85 -21.63 -2.62
N PRO A 465 -6.72 -20.97 -2.25
CA PRO A 465 -5.40 -21.62 -2.25
C PRO A 465 -5.31 -22.92 -1.44
N CYS A 466 -5.99 -22.98 -0.29
CA CYS A 466 -5.94 -24.15 0.58
C CYS A 466 -6.53 -25.40 -0.10
N ALA A 467 -7.66 -25.25 -0.81
CA ALA A 467 -8.32 -26.33 -1.55
C ALA A 467 -7.48 -26.73 -2.76
N SER A 468 -6.97 -25.75 -3.52
CA SER A 468 -6.22 -26.00 -4.76
C SER A 468 -4.90 -26.76 -4.54
N VAL A 469 -4.27 -26.68 -3.36
CA VAL A 469 -3.05 -27.43 -3.04
C VAL A 469 -3.29 -28.76 -2.32
N CYS A 470 -4.54 -29.13 -2.03
CA CYS A 470 -4.85 -30.33 -1.28
C CYS A 470 -4.50 -31.59 -2.08
N LYS A 471 -3.43 -32.30 -1.66
CA LYS A 471 -2.95 -33.51 -2.36
C LYS A 471 -4.00 -34.61 -2.49
N GLN A 472 -4.93 -34.69 -1.53
CA GLN A 472 -5.99 -35.70 -1.51
C GLN A 472 -7.28 -35.22 -2.20
N GLY A 473 -7.39 -33.93 -2.54
CA GLY A 473 -8.63 -33.32 -3.00
C GLY A 473 -9.74 -33.36 -1.94
N GLY A 474 -9.39 -33.53 -0.67
CA GLY A 474 -10.35 -33.63 0.44
C GLY A 474 -10.73 -32.28 1.05
N LEU A 475 -9.90 -31.24 0.89
CA LEU A 475 -10.26 -29.87 1.27
C LEU A 475 -10.84 -29.19 0.03
N VAL A 476 -12.09 -28.77 0.09
CA VAL A 476 -12.85 -28.28 -1.06
C VAL A 476 -13.49 -26.92 -0.76
N ILE A 477 -13.61 -26.12 -1.81
CA ILE A 477 -14.40 -24.89 -1.88
C ILE A 477 -15.31 -25.06 -3.10
N ASP A 478 -16.42 -24.33 -3.16
CA ASP A 478 -17.28 -24.32 -4.34
C ASP A 478 -16.46 -23.88 -5.58
N PRO A 479 -16.32 -24.73 -6.61
CA PRO A 479 -15.54 -24.40 -7.80
C PRO A 479 -16.16 -23.28 -8.65
N GLU A 480 -17.47 -23.05 -8.51
CA GLU A 480 -18.20 -21.99 -9.20
C GLU A 480 -18.14 -20.66 -8.43
N ASP A 481 -17.90 -20.72 -7.12
CA ASP A 481 -17.83 -19.54 -6.27
C ASP A 481 -16.85 -19.69 -5.10
N ILE A 482 -15.64 -19.21 -5.33
CA ILE A 482 -14.55 -19.26 -4.35
C ILE A 482 -14.78 -18.38 -3.10
N ARG A 483 -15.93 -17.71 -2.98
CA ARG A 483 -16.29 -16.93 -1.78
C ARG A 483 -16.77 -17.83 -0.64
N HIS A 484 -17.28 -19.01 -0.95
CA HIS A 484 -17.78 -19.93 0.05
C HIS A 484 -16.66 -20.47 0.95
N LEU A 485 -17.04 -20.79 2.20
CA LEU A 485 -16.08 -21.29 3.18
C LEU A 485 -15.50 -22.66 2.78
N PRO A 486 -14.20 -22.89 3.00
CA PRO A 486 -13.62 -24.21 2.80
C PRO A 486 -14.22 -25.24 3.76
N ARG A 487 -14.28 -26.49 3.30
CA ARG A 487 -14.71 -27.65 4.10
C ARG A 487 -13.84 -28.86 3.80
N PHE A 488 -13.67 -29.72 4.79
CA PHE A 488 -12.97 -30.99 4.62
C PHE A 488 -13.96 -32.15 4.45
N VAL A 489 -13.90 -32.83 3.31
CA VAL A 489 -14.73 -33.98 2.93
C VAL A 489 -13.89 -35.22 2.57
N GLY A 490 -12.59 -35.21 2.90
CA GLY A 490 -11.66 -36.27 2.51
C GLY A 490 -12.08 -37.66 2.99
N ASP A 491 -12.58 -37.77 4.22
CA ASP A 491 -13.02 -39.05 4.79
C ASP A 491 -14.24 -39.63 4.06
N ALA A 492 -15.21 -38.77 3.72
CA ALA A 492 -16.38 -39.17 2.93
C ALA A 492 -16.01 -39.63 1.51
N LEU A 493 -14.87 -39.16 0.98
CA LEU A 493 -14.33 -39.55 -0.32
C LEU A 493 -13.38 -40.75 -0.26
N GLY A 494 -13.15 -41.34 0.92
CA GLY A 494 -12.15 -42.40 1.10
C GLY A 494 -10.71 -41.93 0.88
N ARG A 495 -10.45 -40.63 1.04
CA ARG A 495 -9.15 -39.97 0.82
C ARG A 495 -8.76 -39.16 2.07
N PRO A 496 -8.41 -39.83 3.18
CA PRO A 496 -8.13 -39.15 4.46
C PRO A 496 -6.91 -38.24 4.34
N CYS A 497 -6.83 -37.22 5.20
CA CYS A 497 -5.71 -36.28 5.18
C CYS A 497 -4.40 -37.01 5.54
N VAL A 498 -3.34 -36.68 4.79
CA VAL A 498 -2.00 -37.28 4.97
C VAL A 498 -1.02 -36.39 5.74
N GLY A 499 -1.46 -35.21 6.18
CA GLY A 499 -0.60 -34.26 6.90
C GLY A 499 0.54 -33.69 6.05
N CYS A 500 0.29 -33.34 4.79
CA CYS A 500 1.33 -32.80 3.89
C CYS A 500 1.66 -31.32 4.12
N GLU A 501 0.93 -30.64 5.00
CA GLU A 501 1.14 -29.25 5.46
C GLU A 501 0.92 -28.14 4.41
N LYS A 502 0.70 -28.48 3.14
CA LYS A 502 0.56 -27.49 2.06
C LYS A 502 -0.55 -26.47 2.31
N CYS A 503 -1.72 -26.90 2.78
CA CYS A 503 -2.84 -25.99 3.07
C CYS A 503 -2.54 -25.03 4.22
N VAL A 504 -1.70 -25.44 5.19
CA VAL A 504 -1.23 -24.59 6.30
C VAL A 504 -0.25 -23.56 5.77
N THR A 505 0.77 -24.00 5.03
CA THR A 505 1.87 -23.13 4.60
C THR A 505 1.53 -22.24 3.43
N ILE A 506 0.43 -22.45 2.69
CA ILE A 506 0.00 -21.56 1.60
C ILE A 506 -1.08 -20.56 2.03
N CYS A 507 -1.77 -20.82 3.15
CA CYS A 507 -2.97 -20.08 3.53
C CYS A 507 -2.69 -18.57 3.68
N PRO A 508 -3.30 -17.69 2.86
CA PRO A 508 -3.11 -16.24 2.98
C PRO A 508 -3.55 -15.69 4.35
N GLY A 509 -4.68 -16.21 4.85
CA GLY A 509 -5.24 -15.85 6.16
C GLY A 509 -4.53 -16.49 7.36
N GLN A 510 -3.64 -17.47 7.15
CA GLN A 510 -3.10 -18.32 8.23
C GLN A 510 -4.22 -18.89 9.13
N ALA A 511 -5.30 -19.33 8.48
CA ALA A 511 -6.54 -19.77 9.11
C ALA A 511 -6.79 -21.27 8.91
N VAL A 512 -5.75 -22.04 8.57
CA VAL A 512 -5.80 -23.50 8.47
C VAL A 512 -4.69 -24.07 9.33
N THR A 513 -5.05 -24.95 10.26
CA THR A 513 -4.11 -25.77 11.06
C THR A 513 -4.35 -27.24 10.75
N LEU A 514 -3.43 -28.11 11.18
CA LEU A 514 -3.63 -29.57 11.14
C LEU A 514 -3.49 -30.13 12.55
N VAL A 515 -4.33 -31.10 12.90
CA VAL A 515 -4.18 -31.87 14.14
C VAL A 515 -3.91 -33.33 13.78
N ASP A 516 -2.83 -33.89 14.32
CA ASP A 516 -2.39 -35.27 14.09
C ASP A 516 -2.52 -36.09 15.38
N TYR A 517 -3.57 -36.92 15.42
CA TYR A 517 -3.91 -37.83 16.53
C TYR A 517 -3.25 -39.21 16.40
N ARG A 518 -2.52 -39.51 15.32
CA ARG A 518 -2.09 -40.89 15.01
C ARG A 518 -1.10 -41.47 16.03
N HIS A 519 -0.29 -40.62 16.64
CA HIS A 519 0.81 -41.03 17.53
C HIS A 519 0.43 -40.94 19.01
N ASP A 520 -0.24 -39.84 19.40
CA ASP A 520 -0.69 -39.59 20.77
C ASP A 520 -2.07 -38.91 20.71
N PRO A 521 -3.18 -39.67 20.78
CA PRO A 521 -4.53 -39.12 20.71
C PRO A 521 -4.89 -38.18 21.86
N GLU A 522 -4.27 -38.35 23.03
CA GLU A 522 -4.55 -37.53 24.22
C GLU A 522 -3.74 -36.22 24.21
N HIS A 523 -2.57 -36.23 23.56
CA HIS A 523 -1.77 -35.05 23.31
C HIS A 523 -1.36 -34.93 21.83
N PRO A 524 -2.33 -34.71 20.92
CA PRO A 524 -2.05 -34.67 19.50
C PRO A 524 -1.07 -33.55 19.14
N THR A 525 -0.41 -33.73 18.01
CA THR A 525 0.46 -32.69 17.45
C THR A 525 -0.37 -31.73 16.62
N VAL A 526 -0.35 -30.45 16.95
CA VAL A 526 -0.96 -29.37 16.16
C VAL A 526 0.10 -28.71 15.30
N ILE A 527 -0.19 -28.51 14.02
CA ILE A 527 0.68 -27.85 13.05
C ILE A 527 0.09 -26.48 12.71
N VAL A 528 0.81 -25.42 13.05
CA VAL A 528 0.40 -24.02 12.86
C VAL A 528 1.34 -23.29 11.89
N PRO A 529 0.82 -22.35 11.07
CA PRO A 529 1.64 -21.51 10.23
C PRO A 529 2.31 -20.39 11.05
N PHE A 530 3.51 -19.97 10.66
CA PHE A 530 4.21 -18.88 11.34
C PHE A 530 5.12 -18.09 10.40
N GLU A 531 5.08 -16.77 10.52
CA GLU A 531 5.78 -15.83 9.63
C GLU A 531 6.36 -14.62 10.40
N MET A 532 6.57 -14.76 11.70
CA MET A 532 7.21 -13.74 12.54
C MET A 532 8.73 -14.00 12.65
N PRO A 533 9.52 -13.03 13.16
CA PRO A 533 10.96 -13.21 13.39
C PRO A 533 11.30 -14.52 14.09
N ARG A 534 12.36 -15.18 13.62
CA ARG A 534 12.65 -16.60 13.90
C ARG A 534 13.55 -16.84 15.10
N ALA A 535 14.12 -15.77 15.68
CA ALA A 535 15.28 -15.84 16.57
C ALA A 535 15.09 -16.68 17.85
N GLU A 536 13.84 -17.03 18.20
CA GLU A 536 13.51 -17.65 19.49
C GLU A 536 12.75 -18.98 19.39
N ILE A 537 12.57 -19.54 18.18
CA ILE A 537 11.76 -20.75 18.00
C ILE A 537 12.54 -21.97 17.53
N GLY A 538 12.53 -23.03 18.35
CA GLY A 538 13.11 -24.33 18.04
C GLY A 538 12.45 -25.45 18.83
N PRO A 539 12.79 -26.73 18.54
CA PRO A 539 12.34 -27.86 19.34
C PRO A 539 12.67 -27.67 20.83
N GLY A 540 11.70 -27.91 21.71
CA GLY A 540 11.79 -27.72 23.16
C GLY A 540 11.45 -26.31 23.65
N SER A 541 11.32 -25.31 22.76
CA SER A 541 10.82 -23.98 23.13
C SER A 541 9.36 -24.06 23.60
N LYS A 542 8.98 -23.19 24.55
CA LYS A 542 7.57 -22.99 24.92
C LYS A 542 6.98 -21.84 24.11
N VAL A 543 5.73 -22.00 23.70
CA VAL A 543 4.96 -20.97 22.98
C VAL A 543 3.57 -20.86 23.56
N THR A 544 3.03 -19.64 23.57
CA THR A 544 1.66 -19.38 23.98
C THR A 544 0.72 -19.75 22.83
N ALA A 545 -0.16 -20.73 23.05
CA ALA A 545 -1.18 -21.12 22.08
C ALA A 545 -2.45 -20.28 22.23
N LEU A 546 -3.09 -20.00 21.09
CA LEU A 546 -4.18 -19.03 20.99
C LEU A 546 -5.32 -19.56 20.14
N ASP A 547 -6.54 -19.17 20.50
CA ASP A 547 -7.71 -19.36 19.62
C ASP A 547 -7.81 -18.30 18.53
N ILE A 548 -8.88 -18.37 17.73
CA ILE A 548 -9.10 -17.46 16.60
C ILE A 548 -9.15 -15.98 17.03
N ASP A 549 -9.72 -15.70 18.20
CA ASP A 549 -9.89 -14.37 18.77
C ASP A 549 -8.64 -13.87 19.52
N GLY A 550 -7.60 -14.71 19.63
CA GLY A 550 -6.35 -14.37 20.31
C GLY A 550 -6.39 -14.62 21.82
N HIS A 551 -7.40 -15.30 22.36
CA HIS A 551 -7.41 -15.68 23.78
C HIS A 551 -6.36 -16.76 24.04
N VAL A 552 -5.73 -16.67 25.21
CA VAL A 552 -4.71 -17.63 25.65
C VAL A 552 -5.37 -18.97 25.99
N LEU A 553 -4.93 -20.02 25.30
CA LEU A 553 -5.30 -21.42 25.58
C LEU A 553 -4.34 -22.08 26.58
N GLY A 554 -3.07 -21.66 26.55
CA GLY A 554 -2.02 -22.16 27.46
C GLY A 554 -0.64 -22.20 26.79
N GLU A 555 0.36 -22.60 27.56
CA GLU A 555 1.73 -22.79 27.08
C GLU A 555 1.91 -24.20 26.50
N LEU A 556 2.35 -24.30 25.25
CA LEU A 556 2.60 -25.55 24.55
C LEU A 556 4.08 -25.70 24.19
N GLU A 557 4.56 -26.94 24.16
CA GLU A 557 5.93 -27.25 23.76
C GLU A 557 6.04 -27.41 22.24
N VAL A 558 7.01 -26.75 21.64
CA VAL A 558 7.37 -26.91 20.23
C VAL A 558 8.10 -28.23 20.06
N VAL A 559 7.49 -29.16 19.33
CA VAL A 559 8.07 -30.46 19.00
C VAL A 559 9.02 -30.34 17.81
N ARG A 560 8.66 -29.53 16.81
CA ARG A 560 9.42 -29.40 15.57
C ARG A 560 9.10 -28.09 14.86
N VAL A 561 10.10 -27.48 14.27
CA VAL A 561 9.94 -26.38 13.31
C VAL A 561 10.38 -26.88 11.94
N ARG A 562 9.57 -26.62 10.90
CA ARG A 562 9.91 -26.98 9.52
C ARG A 562 9.83 -25.75 8.63
N ASP A 563 10.96 -25.46 7.99
CA ASP A 563 11.05 -24.55 6.85
C ASP A 563 11.16 -25.40 5.58
N ALA A 564 10.08 -25.51 4.81
CA ALA A 564 10.13 -26.26 3.56
C ALA A 564 10.59 -25.31 2.46
N LYS A 565 11.49 -25.75 1.57
CA LYS A 565 11.86 -24.94 0.38
C LYS A 565 10.66 -24.51 -0.48
N VAL A 566 9.52 -25.16 -0.33
CA VAL A 566 8.25 -24.88 -1.05
C VAL A 566 7.32 -23.93 -0.27
N SER A 567 7.58 -23.66 1.01
CA SER A 567 6.66 -22.92 1.89
C SER A 567 6.79 -21.40 1.81
N ASP A 568 7.51 -20.86 0.81
CA ASP A 568 7.62 -19.42 0.52
C ASP A 568 7.73 -18.59 1.83
N HIS A 569 8.79 -18.86 2.60
CA HIS A 569 9.12 -18.20 3.88
C HIS A 569 8.19 -18.46 5.09
N THR A 570 7.08 -19.19 4.94
CA THR A 570 6.22 -19.61 6.07
C THR A 570 6.75 -20.87 6.72
N LEU A 571 6.86 -20.85 8.05
CA LEU A 571 7.22 -22.01 8.84
C LEU A 571 5.98 -22.81 9.22
N ALA A 572 6.12 -24.13 9.29
CA ALA A 572 5.17 -25.01 9.95
C ALA A 572 5.73 -25.36 11.34
N ILE A 573 5.12 -24.83 12.39
CA ILE A 573 5.48 -25.15 13.78
C ILE A 573 4.58 -26.28 14.24
N ARG A 574 5.18 -27.30 14.83
CA ARG A 574 4.48 -28.42 15.46
C ARG A 574 4.53 -28.24 16.96
N VAL A 575 3.37 -28.16 17.59
CA VAL A 575 3.22 -28.07 19.04
C VAL A 575 2.47 -29.28 19.57
N ARG A 576 2.80 -29.72 20.78
CA ARG A 576 2.04 -30.76 21.49
C ARG A 576 0.94 -30.09 22.30
N ALA A 577 -0.32 -30.45 22.05
CA ALA A 577 -1.48 -29.84 22.71
C ALA A 577 -2.32 -30.90 23.43
N PRO A 578 -2.93 -30.60 24.59
CA PRO A 578 -4.01 -31.41 25.14
C PRO A 578 -5.16 -31.59 24.13
N ARG A 579 -5.78 -32.77 24.11
CA ARG A 579 -6.83 -33.13 23.16
C ARG A 579 -7.98 -32.11 23.07
N ASP A 580 -8.45 -31.60 24.21
CA ASP A 580 -9.53 -30.62 24.32
C ASP A 580 -9.17 -29.23 23.78
N LEU A 581 -7.88 -28.91 23.71
CA LEU A 581 -7.37 -27.65 23.17
C LEU A 581 -6.94 -27.77 21.70
N ALA A 582 -6.61 -28.98 21.24
CA ALA A 582 -5.89 -29.19 19.98
C ALA A 582 -6.56 -28.56 18.74
N GLN A 583 -7.90 -28.68 18.61
CA GLN A 583 -8.62 -28.06 17.50
C GLN A 583 -8.87 -26.56 17.68
N ARG A 584 -8.75 -26.03 18.90
CA ARG A 584 -8.93 -24.60 19.17
C ARG A 584 -7.69 -23.78 18.87
N VAL A 585 -6.52 -24.42 18.80
CA VAL A 585 -5.25 -23.73 18.51
C VAL A 585 -5.26 -23.22 17.06
N ALA A 586 -5.41 -21.91 16.90
CA ALA A 586 -5.40 -21.21 15.61
C ALA A 586 -4.06 -20.48 15.33
N GLY A 587 -3.22 -20.31 16.35
CA GLY A 587 -1.91 -19.66 16.22
C GLY A 587 -1.07 -19.77 17.49
N VAL A 588 0.16 -19.27 17.41
CA VAL A 588 1.13 -19.27 18.50
C VAL A 588 1.89 -17.94 18.59
N ARG A 589 2.26 -17.56 19.83
CA ARG A 589 3.17 -16.45 20.12
C ARG A 589 4.45 -16.95 20.77
N VAL A 590 5.56 -16.28 20.44
CA VAL A 590 6.91 -16.58 20.96
C VAL A 590 7.37 -15.38 21.79
N GLY A 591 8.00 -15.63 22.95
CA GLY A 591 8.85 -14.63 23.60
C GLY A 591 8.18 -13.35 24.11
N GLY A 592 7.01 -13.44 24.77
CA GLY A 592 6.32 -12.27 25.33
C GLY A 592 6.00 -11.20 24.30
N TRP A 593 5.97 -11.54 23.01
CA TRP A 593 5.82 -10.61 21.90
C TRP A 593 4.34 -10.28 21.61
N PRO A 594 4.00 -8.99 21.41
CA PRO A 594 4.82 -7.84 21.73
C PRO A 594 4.90 -7.67 23.25
N ALA A 595 6.06 -7.23 23.75
CA ALA A 595 6.36 -7.09 25.18
C ALA A 595 5.14 -6.59 25.96
N GLU A 596 4.60 -7.44 26.84
CA GLU A 596 3.67 -6.99 27.86
C GLU A 596 4.36 -5.84 28.62
N GLY A 597 3.87 -4.63 28.36
CA GLY A 597 4.23 -3.43 29.08
C GLY A 597 2.93 -2.70 29.36
N GLU A 598 2.80 -2.15 30.57
CA GLU A 598 1.69 -1.24 30.84
C GLU A 598 1.64 -0.19 29.72
N PRO A 599 0.44 0.21 29.27
CA PRO A 599 0.34 1.32 28.32
C PRO A 599 1.08 2.50 28.95
N GLU A 600 2.25 2.82 28.39
CA GLU A 600 3.03 3.98 28.83
C GLU A 600 2.09 5.16 28.85
N ARG A 601 1.88 5.71 30.05
CA ARG A 601 0.98 6.84 30.25
C ARG A 601 1.62 8.06 29.59
N PHE A 602 1.23 8.30 28.35
CA PHE A 602 1.54 9.53 27.64
C PHE A 602 0.66 10.65 28.18
N VAL A 603 1.29 11.76 28.59
CA VAL A 603 0.57 12.99 28.93
C VAL A 603 0.47 13.83 27.65
N PRO A 604 -0.74 14.06 27.11
CA PRO A 604 -0.89 14.78 25.85
C PRO A 604 -0.42 16.22 26.00
N GLN A 605 0.47 16.63 25.10
CA GLN A 605 0.81 18.04 24.89
C GLN A 605 -0.25 18.71 23.99
N PRO A 606 -0.39 20.05 23.98
CA PRO A 606 -1.27 20.71 23.02
C PRO A 606 -0.91 20.32 21.58
N ALA A 607 -1.87 19.77 20.86
CA ALA A 607 -1.66 19.38 19.47
C ALA A 607 -1.69 20.63 18.55
N PRO A 608 -0.87 20.69 17.50
CA PRO A 608 -0.97 21.72 16.48
C PRO A 608 -2.36 21.74 15.83
N GLU A 609 -2.74 22.85 15.18
CA GLU A 609 -4.01 22.95 14.44
C GLU A 609 -4.16 21.84 13.38
N ALA A 610 -5.42 21.47 13.09
CA ALA A 610 -5.72 20.54 12.02
C ALA A 610 -5.48 21.20 10.65
N ILE A 611 -4.57 20.64 9.85
CA ILE A 611 -4.25 21.16 8.52
C ILE A 611 -5.10 20.44 7.46
N VAL A 612 -5.63 21.20 6.50
CA VAL A 612 -6.34 20.68 5.33
C VAL A 612 -5.42 20.68 4.11
N CYS A 613 -4.77 21.81 3.80
CA CYS A 613 -3.78 21.87 2.72
C CYS A 613 -2.36 21.86 3.27
N ARG A 614 -1.64 20.75 3.09
CA ARG A 614 -0.26 20.59 3.58
C ARG A 614 0.73 21.52 2.91
N CYS A 615 0.60 21.70 1.59
CA CYS A 615 1.53 22.51 0.79
C CYS A 615 1.41 24.02 1.02
N GLU A 616 0.21 24.50 1.37
CA GLU A 616 -0.09 25.94 1.54
C GLU A 616 -0.39 26.26 3.02
N ARG A 617 -0.29 25.25 3.89
CA ARG A 617 -0.53 25.33 5.33
C ARG A 617 -1.86 26.03 5.67
N VAL A 618 -2.94 25.54 5.06
CA VAL A 618 -4.31 26.02 5.30
C VAL A 618 -4.96 25.14 6.37
N SER A 619 -5.40 25.73 7.48
CA SER A 619 -6.02 24.99 8.58
C SER A 619 -7.51 24.73 8.33
N ALA A 620 -8.06 23.73 9.02
CA ALA A 620 -9.48 23.43 8.99
C ALA A 620 -10.30 24.60 9.55
N ASP A 621 -9.79 25.31 10.55
CA ASP A 621 -10.50 26.42 11.18
C ASP A 621 -10.52 27.66 10.29
N GLU A 622 -9.45 27.92 9.53
CA GLU A 622 -9.43 28.94 8.49
C GLU A 622 -10.56 28.69 7.47
N LEU A 623 -10.68 27.45 6.96
CA LEU A 623 -11.72 27.10 6.00
C LEU A 623 -13.13 27.14 6.61
N ARG A 624 -13.32 26.63 7.83
CA ARG A 624 -14.62 26.69 8.53
C ARG A 624 -15.07 28.13 8.75
N ALA A 625 -14.15 29.04 9.05
CA ALA A 625 -14.48 30.46 9.19
C ALA A 625 -15.01 31.06 7.88
N ARG A 626 -14.39 30.71 6.74
CA ARG A 626 -14.82 31.10 5.40
C ARG A 626 -16.21 30.56 5.05
N VAL A 627 -16.42 29.26 5.28
CA VAL A 627 -17.71 28.61 5.03
C VAL A 627 -18.83 29.22 5.88
N ARG A 628 -18.56 29.55 7.17
CA ARG A 628 -19.51 30.28 8.03
C ARG A 628 -19.81 31.70 7.56
N ALA A 629 -18.91 32.33 6.81
CA ALA A 629 -19.13 33.62 6.17
C ALA A 629 -19.95 33.55 4.87
N GLY A 630 -20.42 32.34 4.48
CA GLY A 630 -21.24 32.12 3.29
C GLY A 630 -20.43 31.75 2.04
N GLU A 631 -19.13 31.47 2.18
CA GLU A 631 -18.24 31.18 1.06
C GLU A 631 -18.17 29.67 0.82
N HIS A 632 -19.03 29.15 -0.06
CA HIS A 632 -19.16 27.70 -0.31
C HIS A 632 -18.54 27.24 -1.64
N ASP A 633 -18.24 28.18 -2.54
CA ASP A 633 -17.60 27.90 -3.83
C ASP A 633 -16.10 27.62 -3.66
N VAL A 634 -15.64 26.48 -4.19
CA VAL A 634 -14.24 26.05 -4.08
C VAL A 634 -13.25 27.01 -4.76
N HIS A 635 -13.63 27.67 -5.84
CA HIS A 635 -12.77 28.64 -6.52
C HIS A 635 -12.61 29.90 -5.67
N VAL A 636 -13.66 30.33 -4.97
CA VAL A 636 -13.58 31.42 -3.98
C VAL A 636 -12.68 31.00 -2.82
N LEU A 637 -12.89 29.82 -2.23
CA LEU A 637 -12.03 29.32 -1.14
C LEU A 637 -10.56 29.23 -1.57
N LYS A 638 -10.28 28.79 -2.79
CA LYS A 638 -8.95 28.78 -3.41
C LYS A 638 -8.32 30.17 -3.45
N VAL A 639 -9.05 31.17 -3.96
CA VAL A 639 -8.53 32.54 -4.07
C VAL A 639 -8.27 33.16 -2.70
N LEU A 640 -9.16 32.91 -1.73
CA LEU A 640 -9.10 33.51 -0.40
C LEU A 640 -8.06 32.86 0.53
N THR A 641 -7.81 31.56 0.40
CA THR A 641 -6.98 30.79 1.35
C THR A 641 -5.78 30.08 0.72
N ARG A 642 -5.73 30.01 -0.62
CA ARG A 642 -4.78 29.19 -1.40
C ARG A 642 -4.94 27.68 -1.28
N VAL A 643 -6.02 27.19 -0.66
CA VAL A 643 -6.28 25.74 -0.53
C VAL A 643 -6.22 25.04 -1.88
N GLY A 644 -5.35 24.02 -2.02
CA GLY A 644 -5.19 23.28 -3.27
C GLY A 644 -4.41 23.99 -4.38
N MET A 645 -3.76 25.12 -4.09
CA MET A 645 -2.85 25.81 -5.03
C MET A 645 -1.38 25.39 -4.90
N GLY A 646 -1.05 24.58 -3.88
CA GLY A 646 0.31 24.10 -3.69
C GLY A 646 0.73 23.04 -4.69
N ALA A 647 2.01 22.69 -4.66
CA ALA A 647 2.68 21.87 -5.67
C ALA A 647 2.00 20.50 -5.95
N CYS A 648 1.34 19.90 -4.95
CA CYS A 648 0.58 18.66 -5.14
C CYS A 648 -0.67 18.77 -6.02
N GLY A 649 -1.11 19.97 -6.44
CA GLY A 649 -2.29 20.14 -7.31
C GLY A 649 -3.61 19.70 -6.66
N ALA A 650 -3.77 19.95 -5.36
CA ALA A 650 -4.94 19.59 -4.55
C ALA A 650 -5.19 18.08 -4.31
N ARG A 651 -4.28 17.18 -4.73
CA ARG A 651 -4.45 15.72 -4.61
C ARG A 651 -4.68 15.22 -3.18
N THR A 652 -4.11 15.91 -2.18
CA THR A 652 -4.22 15.53 -0.76
C THR A 652 -5.36 16.24 -0.04
N CYS A 653 -5.64 17.49 -0.40
CA CYS A 653 -6.56 18.34 0.35
C CYS A 653 -7.97 18.38 -0.22
N TRP A 654 -8.19 18.02 -1.49
CA TRP A 654 -9.52 18.11 -2.10
C TRP A 654 -10.58 17.28 -1.37
N PRO A 655 -10.37 15.98 -1.09
CA PRO A 655 -11.35 15.20 -0.33
C PRO A 655 -11.65 15.77 1.07
N LEU A 656 -10.65 16.39 1.71
CA LEU A 656 -10.80 17.04 3.01
C LEU A 656 -11.66 18.31 2.93
N VAL A 657 -11.50 19.10 1.86
CA VAL A 657 -12.34 20.28 1.60
C VAL A 657 -13.79 19.86 1.34
N GLN A 658 -14.01 18.84 0.50
CA GLN A 658 -15.36 18.31 0.24
C GLN A 658 -16.03 17.86 1.53
N ARG A 659 -15.31 17.11 2.37
CA ARG A 659 -15.83 16.66 3.67
C ARG A 659 -16.21 17.83 4.57
N LEU A 660 -15.35 18.84 4.67
CA LEU A 660 -15.59 20.04 5.48
C LEU A 660 -16.83 20.81 5.02
N LEU A 661 -17.02 20.96 3.70
CA LEU A 661 -18.23 21.58 3.14
C LEU A 661 -19.49 20.78 3.49
N CYS A 662 -19.44 19.45 3.37
CA CYS A 662 -20.56 18.57 3.74
C CYS A 662 -20.89 18.67 5.24
N ASP A 663 -19.87 18.65 6.10
CA ASP A 663 -20.04 18.79 7.57
C ASP A 663 -20.63 20.17 7.95
N ALA A 664 -20.45 21.19 7.10
CA ALA A 664 -21.05 22.50 7.25
C ALA A 664 -22.47 22.61 6.65
N GLY A 665 -23.03 21.52 6.14
CA GLY A 665 -24.39 21.44 5.59
C GLY A 665 -24.52 21.81 4.11
N VAL A 666 -23.42 21.98 3.37
CA VAL A 666 -23.45 22.16 1.92
C VAL A 666 -23.79 20.83 1.26
N ALA A 667 -24.80 20.79 0.39
CA ALA A 667 -25.18 19.54 -0.26
C ALA A 667 -24.06 19.09 -1.22
N VAL A 668 -23.77 17.79 -1.26
CA VAL A 668 -22.72 17.22 -2.16
C VAL A 668 -22.95 17.64 -3.63
N THR A 669 -24.21 17.75 -4.04
CA THR A 669 -24.60 18.17 -5.39
C THR A 669 -24.29 19.63 -5.71
N GLU A 670 -24.06 20.46 -4.69
CA GLU A 670 -23.70 21.87 -4.82
C GLU A 670 -22.16 22.08 -4.83
N VAL A 671 -21.40 21.04 -4.44
CA VAL A 671 -19.94 21.11 -4.42
C VAL A 671 -19.40 21.02 -5.85
N VAL A 672 -18.91 22.15 -6.36
CA VAL A 672 -18.27 22.23 -7.68
C VAL A 672 -16.91 21.52 -7.65
N GLU A 673 -16.70 20.57 -8.56
CA GLU A 673 -15.41 19.89 -8.72
C GLU A 673 -14.33 20.85 -9.27
N PRO A 674 -13.09 20.80 -8.75
CA PRO A 674 -12.00 21.61 -9.27
C PRO A 674 -11.63 21.17 -10.69
N ARG A 675 -11.38 22.14 -11.56
CA ARG A 675 -10.84 21.85 -12.89
C ARG A 675 -9.40 21.32 -12.78
N HIS A 676 -9.16 20.12 -13.31
CA HIS A 676 -7.83 19.56 -13.50
C HIS A 676 -7.22 20.12 -14.79
N ARG A 677 -5.96 20.57 -14.73
CA ARG A 677 -5.22 21.13 -15.87
C ARG A 677 -3.87 20.41 -16.01
N PRO A 678 -3.42 20.11 -17.25
CA PRO A 678 -2.03 19.79 -17.49
C PRO A 678 -1.11 20.97 -17.10
N PRO A 679 0.15 20.69 -16.68
CA PRO A 679 0.67 19.36 -16.40
C PRO A 679 0.03 18.77 -15.13
N LEU A 680 -0.20 17.45 -15.11
CA LEU A 680 -0.86 16.78 -13.98
C LEU A 680 -0.02 16.87 -12.69
N PHE A 681 1.30 16.91 -12.82
CA PHE A 681 2.27 17.08 -11.75
C PHE A 681 3.32 18.12 -12.16
N GLU A 682 4.18 18.49 -11.23
CA GLU A 682 5.23 19.48 -11.45
C GLU A 682 6.25 18.97 -12.47
N VAL A 683 6.48 19.75 -13.53
CA VAL A 683 7.47 19.44 -14.58
C VAL A 683 8.43 20.61 -14.70
N ARG A 684 9.73 20.32 -14.82
CA ARG A 684 10.75 21.34 -15.06
C ARG A 684 10.54 21.96 -16.45
N LEU A 685 10.55 23.29 -16.54
CA LEU A 685 10.40 24.00 -17.82
C LEU A 685 11.45 23.57 -18.85
N GLY A 686 12.69 23.31 -18.40
CA GLY A 686 13.76 22.79 -19.27
C GLY A 686 13.43 21.45 -19.91
N ALA A 687 12.74 20.55 -19.21
CA ALA A 687 12.34 19.26 -19.78
C ALA A 687 11.32 19.43 -20.91
N LEU A 688 10.39 20.38 -20.79
CA LEU A 688 9.41 20.71 -21.84
C LEU A 688 10.05 21.38 -23.06
N ALA A 689 11.18 22.07 -22.87
CA ALA A 689 11.93 22.71 -23.95
C ALA A 689 12.95 21.77 -24.63
N ASP A 690 13.03 20.50 -24.20
CA ASP A 690 14.13 19.56 -24.49
C ASP A 690 15.51 20.21 -24.29
N ALA A 691 15.61 21.03 -23.24
CA ALA A 691 16.79 21.79 -22.88
C ALA A 691 17.91 20.86 -22.40
N LYS A 692 18.79 20.41 -23.29
CA LYS A 692 20.02 19.75 -22.86
C LYS A 692 20.97 20.80 -22.30
N SER A 693 21.27 20.71 -21.00
CA SER A 693 22.32 21.52 -20.39
C SER A 693 23.62 21.27 -21.16
N GLY A 694 24.14 22.31 -21.81
CA GLY A 694 25.45 22.28 -22.45
C GLY A 694 26.55 21.94 -21.42
N PRO A 695 27.75 21.54 -21.88
CA PRO A 695 28.84 21.19 -20.97
C PRO A 695 29.10 22.35 -20.00
N GLU A 696 29.10 22.06 -18.70
CA GLU A 696 29.50 23.01 -17.67
C GLU A 696 30.84 23.61 -18.08
N ARG A 697 30.86 24.92 -18.35
CA ARG A 697 32.13 25.61 -18.54
C ARG A 697 32.84 25.56 -17.19
N GLY A 698 33.80 24.65 -17.08
CA GLY A 698 34.71 24.59 -15.93
C GLY A 698 35.26 25.98 -15.66
N GLY A 699 34.93 26.51 -14.48
CA GLY A 699 35.53 27.74 -13.98
C GLY A 699 37.01 27.49 -13.74
N ALA A 700 37.84 28.25 -14.45
CA ALA A 700 39.27 28.41 -14.15
C ALA A 700 39.46 29.22 -12.86
#